data_AF-A0A7U6GGK2-F1
#
_entry.id   AF-A0A7U6GGK2-F1
#
_cell.length_a   1.000
_cell.length_b   1.000
_cell.length_c   1.000
_cell.angle_alpha   90.00
_cell.angle_beta   90.00
_cell.angle_gamma   90.00
#
_symmetry.space_group_name_H-M   'P 1'
#
loop_
_entity.id
_entity.type
_entity.pdbx_description
1 polymer ?
#
loop_
_entity_poly.entity_id
_entity_poly.type
_entity_poly.pdbx_seq_one_letter_code
_entity_poly.pdbx_strand_id
1 'polypeptide(L)'
;MKVRANQLFGLALAVAVSGAWAAVRPPVNLGIGAPATLEALPAGQFKTAISTLEQDAQMRALQWLQKISITDSDMDYLRVDPKGGIFFADTFLPSYEGLQARQKEEPLVLPAISASQTFFLHSRPGATNVVYLDFDGHTITGTSWNSYVGTDPLIARPYDIDGNPGSFSTQELSNIGEIWHRIAEDLAPFNIDVTTEEPAAFNATTGRVLVTEDVDVNGAAMPAQGAGGVAYVDVFGIGSYSSYSPALVYFNNLGGGQPTYVAEASSHEFGHNLGLSHDGTNADGDGSYYTGHGSGYVSWAPIMGASYYTNVTQWSKGEYSDANQFQDDLAIIGAKLGYVADDHGDTMGTATSLVMDASGNVSVSNPETDPDNSQPANKGIIGTRSDVDVFSLDVADGAVSLTVTPAWDAFTRSSLRGANLDVEALLLDANGALVASAEPVDDTFASISANVSAGRYYLQIDGVGNSVGQGYSDYASLGEYFVSGSVAVSQTTFSDVPASYWAYDDIEILNDRSITTGCGMGLYCPEGLITRAEMAVFLERAVNGGGFVPDSASGSLFSDVPVDYWAAAWIEKLASDGITGGCDADNYCPDSQITRGQMAVFLLRAKYGASYVPPAASGTMFSDVPGSYWAAAWVEALANEGVTSGCGGGNFCPDAEVSRAQMAVFLVNTFGW
;
A
#
# COMPACT_ATOMS: atom_id res chain seq x y z
N MET A 1 78.12 -19.88 -23.45
CA MET A 1 78.80 -20.19 -24.74
C MET A 1 77.79 -19.92 -25.85
N LYS A 2 78.18 -19.18 -26.89
CA LYS A 2 77.35 -18.78 -28.06
C LYS A 2 76.70 -20.00 -28.72
N VAL A 3 75.54 -19.83 -29.38
CA VAL A 3 75.39 -19.80 -30.86
C VAL A 3 73.89 -19.59 -31.24
N ARG A 4 73.69 -18.77 -32.29
CA ARG A 4 72.43 -18.45 -32.99
C ARG A 4 72.19 -19.40 -34.19
N ALA A 5 70.91 -19.47 -34.61
CA ALA A 5 70.37 -19.73 -35.96
C ALA A 5 70.54 -21.16 -36.52
N ASN A 6 69.64 -21.77 -37.31
CA ASN A 6 68.72 -21.21 -38.31
C ASN A 6 67.56 -22.19 -38.68
N GLN A 7 66.39 -21.60 -38.99
CA GLN A 7 65.31 -21.97 -39.93
C GLN A 7 64.91 -23.42 -40.27
N LEU A 8 63.59 -23.67 -40.23
CA LEU A 8 62.85 -24.33 -41.32
C LEU A 8 61.38 -23.84 -41.37
N PHE A 9 60.97 -23.43 -42.57
CA PHE A 9 59.62 -22.98 -42.94
C PHE A 9 58.62 -24.14 -42.92
N GLY A 10 57.44 -23.93 -42.34
CA GLY A 10 56.26 -24.80 -42.48
C GLY A 10 55.03 -23.95 -42.76
N LEU A 11 54.46 -24.12 -43.95
CA LEU A 11 53.25 -23.44 -44.44
C LEU A 11 52.05 -23.78 -43.54
N ALA A 12 51.45 -22.78 -42.88
CA ALA A 12 50.18 -22.93 -42.19
C ALA A 12 49.04 -22.50 -43.11
N LEU A 13 48.17 -23.46 -43.43
CA LEU A 13 46.94 -23.28 -44.18
C LEU A 13 45.94 -22.53 -43.29
N ALA A 14 45.65 -21.26 -43.62
CA ALA A 14 44.59 -20.49 -42.95
C ALA A 14 43.22 -20.98 -43.46
N VAL A 15 42.48 -21.67 -42.60
CA VAL A 15 41.04 -21.86 -42.78
C VAL A 15 40.37 -20.57 -42.32
N ALA A 16 39.94 -19.75 -43.26
CA ALA A 16 39.09 -18.60 -42.98
C ALA A 16 37.69 -19.11 -42.62
N VAL A 17 37.34 -19.09 -41.33
CA VAL A 17 35.94 -19.13 -40.90
C VAL A 17 35.40 -17.72 -41.10
N SER A 18 34.69 -17.49 -42.19
CA SER A 18 33.89 -16.29 -42.39
C SER A 18 32.65 -16.37 -41.49
N GLY A 19 32.78 -15.95 -40.24
CA GLY A 19 31.63 -15.55 -39.43
C GLY A 19 31.14 -14.22 -39.97
N ALA A 20 30.06 -14.25 -40.76
CA ALA A 20 29.33 -13.05 -41.09
C ALA A 20 28.65 -12.57 -39.80
N TRP A 21 29.19 -11.52 -39.19
CA TRP A 21 28.42 -10.70 -38.26
C TRP A 21 27.30 -10.10 -39.09
N ALA A 22 26.06 -10.54 -38.87
CA ALA A 22 24.91 -9.82 -39.40
C ALA A 22 25.00 -8.40 -38.83
N ALA A 23 25.11 -7.40 -39.71
CA ALA A 23 25.09 -6.02 -39.29
C ALA A 23 23.74 -5.76 -38.61
N VAL A 24 23.76 -5.21 -37.38
CA VAL A 24 22.59 -4.66 -36.69
C VAL A 24 21.89 -3.74 -37.69
N ARG A 25 20.69 -4.11 -38.13
CA ARG A 25 19.89 -3.27 -39.01
C ARG A 25 19.32 -2.15 -38.12
N PRO A 26 19.58 -0.88 -38.39
CA PRO A 26 18.93 0.19 -37.62
C PRO A 26 17.42 0.08 -37.85
N PRO A 27 16.60 0.12 -36.79
CA PRO A 27 15.15 0.03 -36.93
C PRO A 27 14.66 1.16 -37.84
N VAL A 28 13.79 0.81 -38.78
CA VAL A 28 13.16 1.81 -39.64
C VAL A 28 11.88 2.23 -38.95
N ASN A 29 11.87 3.41 -38.32
CA ASN A 29 10.61 3.99 -37.86
C ASN A 29 9.77 4.35 -39.10
N LEU A 30 8.64 3.67 -39.27
CA LEU A 30 7.75 3.83 -40.42
C LEU A 30 6.62 4.83 -40.16
N GLY A 31 6.59 5.44 -38.96
CA GLY A 31 5.55 6.35 -38.49
C GLY A 31 6.00 7.80 -38.36
N ILE A 32 5.98 8.35 -37.13
CA ILE A 32 6.26 9.77 -36.84
C ILE A 32 7.54 10.27 -37.55
N GLY A 33 7.35 11.18 -38.51
CA GLY A 33 8.46 11.82 -39.25
C GLY A 33 8.94 11.09 -40.50
N ALA A 34 8.43 9.91 -40.82
CA ALA A 34 8.66 9.22 -42.09
C ALA A 34 7.60 9.61 -43.15
N PRO A 35 7.94 9.67 -44.46
CA PRO A 35 6.94 9.83 -45.49
C PRO A 35 6.09 8.56 -45.54
N ALA A 36 4.94 8.55 -44.85
CA ALA A 36 3.95 7.49 -44.95
C ALA A 36 3.23 7.56 -46.31
N THR A 37 3.96 7.29 -47.39
CA THR A 37 3.35 6.97 -48.68
C THR A 37 3.23 5.46 -48.80
N LEU A 38 2.24 5.01 -49.56
CA LEU A 38 2.04 3.57 -49.79
C LEU A 38 3.31 2.91 -50.34
N GLU A 39 4.06 3.61 -51.20
CA GLU A 39 5.30 3.12 -51.78
C GLU A 39 6.39 2.87 -50.74
N ALA A 40 6.47 3.74 -49.72
CA ALA A 40 7.47 3.70 -48.66
C ALA A 40 7.26 2.55 -47.66
N LEU A 41 6.03 2.02 -47.55
CA LEU A 41 5.75 0.88 -46.67
C LEU A 41 6.50 -0.38 -47.13
N PRO A 42 7.01 -1.22 -46.21
CA PRO A 42 7.55 -2.54 -46.54
C PRO A 42 6.52 -3.41 -47.27
N ALA A 43 7.00 -4.31 -48.12
CA ALA A 43 6.13 -5.31 -48.72
C ALA A 43 5.63 -6.27 -47.63
N GLY A 44 4.32 -6.52 -47.59
CA GLY A 44 3.72 -7.36 -46.57
C GLY A 44 2.20 -7.31 -46.62
N GLN A 45 1.55 -8.03 -45.70
CA GLN A 45 0.09 -8.10 -45.60
C GLN A 45 -0.50 -6.71 -45.37
N PHE A 46 0.08 -5.92 -44.47
CA PHE A 46 -0.41 -4.60 -44.11
C PHE A 46 -0.41 -3.61 -45.29
N LYS A 47 0.71 -3.49 -46.02
CA LYS A 47 0.78 -2.68 -47.25
C LYS A 47 -0.22 -3.15 -48.30
N THR A 48 -0.35 -4.46 -48.47
CA THR A 48 -1.31 -5.03 -49.42
C THR A 48 -2.73 -4.62 -49.04
N ALA A 49 -3.11 -4.73 -47.77
CA ALA A 49 -4.42 -4.33 -47.29
C ALA A 49 -4.70 -2.83 -47.56
N ILE A 50 -3.77 -1.93 -47.20
CA ILE A 50 -3.90 -0.48 -47.46
C ILE A 50 -4.05 -0.20 -48.97
N SER A 51 -3.35 -0.93 -49.83
CA SER A 51 -3.43 -0.73 -51.29
C SER A 51 -4.80 -1.07 -51.89
N THR A 52 -5.60 -1.87 -51.19
CA THR A 52 -6.94 -2.30 -51.62
C THR A 52 -8.08 -1.43 -51.11
N LEU A 53 -7.80 -0.50 -50.17
CA LEU A 53 -8.79 0.41 -49.62
C LEU A 53 -9.27 1.44 -50.64
N GLU A 54 -10.46 1.98 -50.41
CA GLU A 54 -10.91 3.19 -51.10
C GLU A 54 -9.95 4.35 -50.81
N GLN A 55 -9.81 5.28 -51.76
CA GLN A 55 -8.81 6.35 -51.70
C GLN A 55 -8.87 7.16 -50.39
N ASP A 56 -10.06 7.48 -49.90
CA ASP A 56 -10.22 8.22 -48.64
C ASP A 56 -9.82 7.41 -47.41
N ALA A 57 -10.11 6.10 -47.39
CA ALA A 57 -9.69 5.20 -46.32
C ALA A 57 -8.18 4.97 -46.33
N GLN A 58 -7.58 4.83 -47.52
CA GLN A 58 -6.14 4.77 -47.69
C GLN A 58 -5.46 6.05 -47.16
N MET A 59 -5.97 7.24 -47.49
CA MET A 59 -5.44 8.49 -46.95
C MET A 59 -5.55 8.56 -45.43
N ARG A 60 -6.67 8.12 -44.85
CA ARG A 60 -6.83 8.07 -43.39
C ARG A 60 -5.84 7.12 -42.73
N ALA A 61 -5.63 5.92 -43.28
CA ALA A 61 -4.64 4.97 -42.77
C ALA A 61 -3.23 5.54 -42.79
N LEU A 62 -2.81 6.14 -43.91
CA LEU A 62 -1.49 6.75 -44.02
C LEU A 62 -1.31 7.95 -43.08
N GLN A 63 -2.36 8.76 -42.87
CA GLN A 63 -2.37 9.84 -41.88
C GLN A 63 -2.33 9.34 -40.44
N TRP A 64 -2.93 8.18 -40.16
CA TRP A 64 -2.87 7.54 -38.85
C TRP A 64 -1.46 7.01 -38.57
N LEU A 65 -0.82 6.33 -39.52
CA LEU A 65 0.57 5.88 -39.39
C LEU A 65 1.54 7.01 -39.02
N GLN A 66 1.31 8.22 -39.53
CA GLN A 66 2.15 9.38 -39.20
C GLN A 66 2.05 9.85 -37.74
N LYS A 67 1.06 9.36 -36.98
CA LYS A 67 0.81 9.74 -35.59
C LYS A 67 1.30 8.71 -34.57
N ILE A 68 1.59 7.49 -35.02
CA ILE A 68 2.01 6.37 -34.18
C ILE A 68 3.47 6.02 -34.47
N SER A 69 4.19 5.48 -33.48
CA SER A 69 5.60 5.10 -33.63
C SER A 69 5.70 3.59 -33.77
N ILE A 70 5.95 3.10 -34.99
CA ILE A 70 5.91 1.66 -35.32
C ILE A 70 7.25 1.23 -35.91
N THR A 71 7.72 0.03 -35.55
CA THR A 71 8.94 -0.60 -36.09
C THR A 71 8.66 -1.36 -37.40
N ASP A 72 9.70 -1.76 -38.13
CA ASP A 72 9.54 -2.62 -39.30
C ASP A 72 9.12 -4.05 -38.92
N SER A 73 9.48 -4.53 -37.74
CA SER A 73 9.07 -5.83 -37.19
C SER A 73 7.54 -5.89 -36.97
N ASP A 74 6.96 -4.80 -36.47
CA ASP A 74 5.51 -4.69 -36.19
C ASP A 74 4.60 -4.85 -37.43
N MET A 75 5.15 -4.68 -38.64
CA MET A 75 4.38 -4.71 -39.88
C MET A 75 3.65 -6.04 -40.12
N ASP A 76 4.16 -7.14 -39.57
CA ASP A 76 3.53 -8.46 -39.69
C ASP A 76 2.30 -8.60 -38.78
N TYR A 77 2.24 -7.81 -37.70
CA TYR A 77 1.15 -7.80 -36.73
C TYR A 77 0.11 -6.71 -37.02
N LEU A 78 0.47 -5.67 -37.77
CA LEU A 78 -0.47 -4.62 -38.14
C LEU A 78 -1.56 -5.05 -39.13
N ARG A 79 -2.77 -4.52 -38.91
CA ARG A 79 -3.93 -4.66 -39.78
C ARG A 79 -4.60 -3.30 -39.98
N VAL A 80 -5.42 -3.21 -41.04
CA VAL A 80 -6.17 -2.00 -41.36
C VAL A 80 -7.63 -2.35 -41.64
N ASP A 81 -8.55 -1.59 -41.07
CA ASP A 81 -9.99 -1.74 -41.29
C ASP A 81 -10.45 -1.08 -42.61
N PRO A 82 -11.68 -1.35 -43.09
CA PRO A 82 -12.19 -0.75 -44.33
C PRO A 82 -12.30 0.78 -44.32
N LYS A 83 -12.31 1.42 -43.14
CA LYS A 83 -12.36 2.87 -42.96
C LYS A 83 -10.95 3.48 -42.82
N GLY A 84 -9.89 2.68 -42.77
CA GLY A 84 -8.51 3.13 -42.60
C GLY A 84 -8.05 3.21 -41.14
N GLY A 85 -8.76 2.58 -40.20
CA GLY A 85 -8.31 2.42 -38.82
C GLY A 85 -7.24 1.35 -38.69
N ILE A 86 -6.27 1.55 -37.80
CA ILE A 86 -5.10 0.67 -37.65
C ILE A 86 -5.15 -0.01 -36.29
N PHE A 87 -4.89 -1.32 -36.29
CA PHE A 87 -4.89 -2.15 -35.11
C PHE A 87 -3.80 -3.23 -35.18
N PHE A 88 -3.36 -3.70 -34.01
CA PHE A 88 -2.50 -4.87 -33.86
C PHE A 88 -3.36 -6.15 -33.77
N ALA A 89 -2.81 -7.23 -34.31
CA ALA A 89 -3.38 -8.57 -34.26
C ALA A 89 -2.29 -9.54 -33.80
N ASP A 90 -2.22 -9.76 -32.50
CA ASP A 90 -1.06 -10.30 -31.81
C ASP A 90 -1.09 -11.82 -31.80
N THR A 91 -0.61 -12.36 -32.92
CA THR A 91 -0.56 -13.81 -33.17
C THR A 91 0.63 -14.51 -32.52
N PHE A 92 1.46 -13.78 -31.77
CA PHE A 92 2.49 -14.36 -30.91
C PHE A 92 1.84 -14.92 -29.65
N LEU A 93 1.84 -16.25 -29.53
CA LEU A 93 1.16 -16.95 -28.44
C LEU A 93 2.14 -17.56 -27.42
N PRO A 94 1.71 -17.76 -26.16
CA PRO A 94 2.50 -18.51 -25.19
C PRO A 94 2.93 -19.88 -25.73
N SER A 95 4.18 -20.23 -25.46
CA SER A 95 4.82 -21.47 -25.91
C SER A 95 4.25 -22.69 -25.18
N TYR A 96 4.23 -23.81 -25.88
CA TYR A 96 3.82 -25.10 -25.31
C TYR A 96 4.65 -25.51 -24.08
N GLU A 97 5.94 -25.18 -24.06
CA GLU A 97 6.82 -25.49 -22.92
C GLU A 97 6.48 -24.65 -21.69
N GLY A 98 6.19 -23.35 -21.88
CA GLY A 98 5.69 -22.48 -20.81
C GLY A 98 4.36 -22.97 -20.24
N LEU A 99 3.45 -23.44 -21.10
CA LEU A 99 2.19 -24.08 -20.69
C LEU A 99 2.40 -25.33 -19.82
N GLN A 100 3.36 -26.19 -20.18
CA GLN A 100 3.65 -27.41 -19.42
C GLN A 100 4.35 -27.16 -18.08
N ALA A 101 5.17 -26.11 -17.97
CA ALA A 101 5.79 -25.73 -16.71
C ALA A 101 4.72 -25.32 -15.68
N ARG A 102 3.69 -24.61 -16.13
CA ARG A 102 2.62 -24.04 -15.29
C ARG A 102 1.66 -25.07 -14.72
N GLN A 103 1.33 -26.13 -15.47
CA GLN A 103 0.47 -27.21 -14.98
C GLN A 103 1.09 -28.04 -13.83
N LYS A 104 2.38 -27.82 -13.50
CA LYS A 104 3.11 -28.56 -12.46
C LYS A 104 3.27 -27.80 -11.15
N GLU A 105 2.87 -26.53 -11.08
CA GLU A 105 2.96 -25.75 -9.85
C GLU A 105 1.79 -26.09 -8.94
N GLU A 106 2.09 -26.38 -7.66
CA GLU A 106 1.07 -26.58 -6.63
C GLU A 106 0.50 -25.22 -6.23
N PRO A 107 -0.83 -25.01 -6.30
CA PRO A 107 -1.42 -23.73 -5.95
C PRO A 107 -1.23 -23.45 -4.44
N LEU A 108 -0.67 -22.28 -4.12
CA LEU A 108 -0.75 -21.75 -2.76
C LEU A 108 -2.20 -21.35 -2.47
N VAL A 109 -2.70 -21.71 -1.28
CA VAL A 109 -4.05 -21.34 -0.82
C VAL A 109 -3.96 -20.02 -0.07
N LEU A 110 -4.07 -18.91 -0.78
CA LEU A 110 -4.24 -17.57 -0.20
C LEU A 110 -5.73 -17.23 -0.01
N PRO A 111 -6.07 -16.27 0.88
CA PRO A 111 -7.38 -15.63 0.83
C PRO A 111 -7.62 -15.13 -0.60
N ALA A 112 -8.76 -15.47 -1.17
CA ALA A 112 -9.17 -15.01 -2.48
C ALA A 112 -10.20 -13.89 -2.30
N ILE A 113 -10.21 -12.92 -3.23
CA ILE A 113 -11.28 -11.95 -3.41
C ILE A 113 -12.58 -12.72 -3.34
N SER A 114 -13.48 -12.27 -2.47
CA SER A 114 -14.73 -12.98 -2.31
C SER A 114 -15.48 -13.00 -3.64
N ALA A 115 -16.10 -14.13 -3.96
CA ALA A 115 -16.92 -14.31 -5.16
C ALA A 115 -17.95 -13.17 -5.38
N SER A 116 -18.45 -12.58 -4.29
CA SER A 116 -19.38 -11.45 -4.32
C SER A 116 -18.76 -10.12 -4.69
N GLN A 117 -17.43 -9.97 -4.60
CA GLN A 117 -16.68 -8.75 -4.90
C GLN A 117 -16.01 -8.78 -6.27
N THR A 118 -15.83 -9.96 -6.88
CA THR A 118 -15.10 -10.14 -8.16
C THR A 118 -15.60 -9.26 -9.32
N PHE A 119 -16.85 -8.80 -9.30
CA PHE A 119 -17.43 -7.90 -10.32
C PHE A 119 -17.69 -6.48 -9.80
N PHE A 120 -17.07 -6.12 -8.67
CA PHE A 120 -17.18 -4.83 -8.00
C PHE A 120 -15.80 -4.30 -7.56
N LEU A 121 -14.73 -4.79 -8.19
CA LEU A 121 -13.36 -4.38 -7.88
C LEU A 121 -13.03 -3.05 -8.54
N HIS A 122 -12.28 -2.22 -7.82
CA HIS A 122 -11.82 -0.92 -8.26
C HIS A 122 -10.43 -0.66 -7.69
N SER A 123 -9.46 -0.33 -8.54
CA SER A 123 -8.11 0.00 -8.06
C SER A 123 -8.06 1.45 -7.57
N ARG A 124 -8.90 2.32 -8.16
CA ARG A 124 -8.95 3.74 -7.81
C ARG A 124 -10.35 4.31 -8.04
N PRO A 125 -11.33 3.96 -7.19
CA PRO A 125 -12.70 4.44 -7.33
C PRO A 125 -12.75 5.97 -7.47
N GLY A 126 -13.39 6.45 -8.54
CA GLY A 126 -13.56 7.89 -8.81
C GLY A 126 -12.44 8.55 -9.60
N ALA A 127 -11.46 7.80 -10.12
CA ALA A 127 -10.52 8.32 -11.11
C ALA A 127 -11.25 8.82 -12.36
N THR A 128 -10.65 9.80 -13.06
CA THR A 128 -11.24 10.36 -14.29
C THR A 128 -11.15 9.39 -15.47
N ASN A 129 -10.03 8.65 -15.54
CA ASN A 129 -9.85 7.58 -16.50
C ASN A 129 -10.30 6.27 -15.87
N VAL A 130 -10.94 5.43 -16.66
CA VAL A 130 -11.41 4.11 -16.23
C VAL A 130 -11.06 3.11 -17.32
N VAL A 131 -10.58 1.93 -16.95
CA VAL A 131 -10.52 0.76 -17.83
C VAL A 131 -11.36 -0.35 -17.21
N TYR A 132 -12.44 -0.70 -17.92
CA TYR A 132 -13.31 -1.81 -17.54
C TYR A 132 -12.76 -3.12 -18.10
N LEU A 133 -12.51 -4.07 -17.20
CA LEU A 133 -12.16 -5.45 -17.52
C LEU A 133 -13.44 -6.28 -17.59
N ASP A 134 -13.84 -6.62 -18.81
CA ASP A 134 -15.08 -7.29 -19.12
C ASP A 134 -14.86 -8.80 -19.26
N PHE A 135 -15.44 -9.57 -18.34
CA PHE A 135 -15.37 -11.02 -18.29
C PHE A 135 -16.74 -11.70 -18.45
N ASP A 136 -17.84 -10.96 -18.38
CA ASP A 136 -19.20 -11.49 -18.41
C ASP A 136 -19.82 -11.51 -19.81
N GLY A 137 -19.06 -11.06 -20.80
CA GLY A 137 -19.39 -11.14 -22.21
C GLY A 137 -20.11 -9.88 -22.69
N HIS A 138 -20.05 -9.65 -24.00
CA HIS A 138 -20.46 -8.35 -24.55
C HIS A 138 -21.04 -8.47 -25.94
N THR A 139 -22.06 -7.66 -26.25
CA THR A 139 -22.58 -7.52 -27.61
C THR A 139 -21.90 -6.33 -28.30
N ILE A 140 -20.90 -6.62 -29.13
CA ILE A 140 -20.21 -5.61 -29.93
C ILE A 140 -21.08 -5.30 -31.15
N THR A 141 -21.61 -4.07 -31.22
CA THR A 141 -22.47 -3.62 -32.32
C THR A 141 -22.13 -2.21 -32.76
N GLY A 142 -22.25 -1.93 -34.07
CA GLY A 142 -22.01 -0.59 -34.62
C GLY A 142 -20.57 -0.07 -34.51
N THR A 143 -19.60 -0.91 -34.15
CA THR A 143 -18.19 -0.54 -34.01
C THR A 143 -17.39 -0.78 -35.31
N SER A 144 -16.14 -0.35 -35.33
CA SER A 144 -15.21 -0.63 -36.43
C SER A 144 -14.90 -2.13 -36.54
N TRP A 145 -14.99 -2.89 -35.44
CA TRP A 145 -14.88 -4.36 -35.48
C TRP A 145 -15.97 -4.99 -36.35
N ASN A 146 -17.22 -4.57 -36.19
CA ASN A 146 -18.34 -5.08 -36.99
C ASN A 146 -18.13 -4.79 -38.49
N SER A 147 -17.63 -3.59 -38.80
CA SER A 147 -17.29 -3.22 -40.18
C SER A 147 -16.13 -4.03 -40.74
N TYR A 148 -15.14 -4.36 -39.90
CA TYR A 148 -13.96 -5.13 -40.30
C TYR A 148 -14.30 -6.59 -40.62
N VAL A 149 -15.07 -7.26 -39.76
CA VAL A 149 -15.45 -8.66 -39.98
C VAL A 149 -16.70 -8.84 -40.84
N GLY A 150 -17.43 -7.76 -41.13
CA GLY A 150 -18.68 -7.78 -41.90
C GLY A 150 -19.87 -8.42 -41.18
N THR A 151 -19.83 -8.50 -39.84
CA THR A 151 -20.86 -9.12 -38.99
C THR A 151 -21.29 -8.15 -37.88
N ASP A 152 -22.60 -7.95 -37.74
CA ASP A 152 -23.21 -7.08 -36.71
C ASP A 152 -24.54 -7.70 -36.23
N PRO A 153 -24.69 -8.04 -34.94
CA PRO A 153 -23.69 -7.92 -33.86
C PRO A 153 -22.67 -9.07 -33.84
N LEU A 154 -21.55 -8.84 -33.16
CA LEU A 154 -20.70 -9.91 -32.62
C LEU A 154 -21.09 -10.11 -31.15
N ILE A 155 -21.38 -11.34 -30.75
CA ILE A 155 -21.82 -11.64 -29.38
C ILE A 155 -20.68 -12.40 -28.68
N ALA A 156 -19.84 -11.67 -27.97
CA ALA A 156 -18.72 -12.22 -27.23
C ALA A 156 -19.20 -13.09 -26.06
N ARG A 157 -18.44 -14.14 -25.79
CA ARG A 157 -18.71 -15.10 -24.72
C ARG A 157 -18.11 -14.63 -23.39
N PRO A 158 -18.70 -15.02 -22.25
CA PRO A 158 -18.05 -14.82 -20.96
C PRO A 158 -16.76 -15.64 -20.86
N TYR A 159 -15.90 -15.26 -19.93
CA TYR A 159 -14.75 -16.04 -19.52
C TYR A 159 -15.21 -17.36 -18.88
N ASP A 160 -14.80 -18.48 -19.48
CA ASP A 160 -15.29 -19.82 -19.16
C ASP A 160 -14.16 -20.85 -19.36
N ILE A 161 -13.68 -21.45 -18.26
CA ILE A 161 -12.64 -22.47 -18.26
C ILE A 161 -13.17 -23.87 -17.90
N ASP A 162 -14.43 -23.98 -17.48
CA ASP A 162 -15.05 -25.26 -17.10
C ASP A 162 -16.14 -25.74 -18.09
N GLY A 163 -16.45 -24.93 -19.10
CA GLY A 163 -17.41 -25.21 -20.16
C GLY A 163 -18.86 -24.88 -19.77
N ASN A 164 -19.07 -24.06 -18.75
CA ASN A 164 -20.39 -23.63 -18.29
C ASN A 164 -20.54 -22.09 -18.34
N PRO A 165 -20.85 -21.52 -19.51
CA PRO A 165 -20.91 -20.06 -19.70
C PRO A 165 -22.11 -19.39 -19.01
N GLY A 166 -22.95 -20.15 -18.30
CA GLY A 166 -24.10 -19.61 -17.56
C GLY A 166 -23.79 -19.19 -16.13
N SER A 167 -22.60 -19.49 -15.61
CA SER A 167 -22.19 -19.17 -14.23
C SER A 167 -20.68 -19.24 -14.06
N PHE A 168 -20.12 -18.38 -13.22
CA PHE A 168 -18.71 -18.46 -12.85
C PHE A 168 -18.47 -19.43 -11.68
N SER A 169 -17.57 -20.37 -11.88
CA SER A 169 -16.98 -21.24 -10.87
C SER A 169 -16.08 -20.47 -9.88
N THR A 170 -15.80 -21.06 -8.72
CA THR A 170 -14.86 -20.46 -7.75
C THR A 170 -13.47 -20.25 -8.34
N GLN A 171 -13.02 -21.14 -9.24
CA GLN A 171 -11.73 -20.99 -9.90
C GLN A 171 -11.75 -19.80 -10.86
N GLU A 172 -12.81 -19.61 -11.64
CA GLU A 172 -12.92 -18.48 -12.56
C GLU A 172 -12.97 -17.15 -11.83
N LEU A 173 -13.78 -17.06 -10.76
CA LEU A 173 -13.86 -15.85 -9.95
C LEU A 173 -12.50 -15.48 -9.35
N SER A 174 -11.75 -16.51 -8.97
CA SER A 174 -10.41 -16.30 -8.48
C SER A 174 -9.40 -15.94 -9.56
N ASN A 175 -9.50 -16.52 -10.76
CA ASN A 175 -8.68 -16.16 -11.91
C ASN A 175 -8.94 -14.70 -12.29
N ILE A 176 -10.20 -14.27 -12.31
CA ILE A 176 -10.60 -12.89 -12.60
C ILE A 176 -9.98 -11.93 -11.57
N GLY A 177 -10.02 -12.28 -10.27
CA GLY A 177 -9.38 -11.48 -9.22
C GLY A 177 -7.87 -11.34 -9.41
N GLU A 178 -7.17 -12.42 -9.75
CA GLU A 178 -5.72 -12.39 -10.05
C GLU A 178 -5.41 -11.58 -11.31
N ILE A 179 -6.21 -11.74 -12.36
CA ILE A 179 -6.05 -10.99 -13.61
C ILE A 179 -6.22 -9.49 -13.35
N TRP A 180 -7.28 -9.11 -12.63
CA TRP A 180 -7.54 -7.72 -12.25
C TRP A 180 -6.38 -7.12 -11.44
N HIS A 181 -5.87 -7.81 -10.42
CA HIS A 181 -4.75 -7.29 -9.60
C HIS A 181 -3.50 -7.00 -10.42
N ARG A 182 -3.12 -7.92 -11.33
CA ARG A 182 -1.92 -7.74 -12.16
C ARG A 182 -2.05 -6.53 -13.08
N ILE A 183 -3.23 -6.36 -13.70
CA ILE A 183 -3.51 -5.20 -14.55
C ILE A 183 -3.61 -3.91 -13.71
N ALA A 184 -4.15 -4.00 -12.49
CA ALA A 184 -4.21 -2.88 -11.55
C ALA A 184 -2.80 -2.43 -11.12
N GLU A 185 -1.89 -3.35 -10.84
CA GLU A 185 -0.48 -3.08 -10.54
C GLU A 185 0.24 -2.46 -11.76
N ASP A 186 0.03 -2.98 -12.97
CA ASP A 186 0.57 -2.41 -14.20
C ASP A 186 0.19 -0.94 -14.40
N LEU A 187 -0.99 -0.56 -13.95
CA LEU A 187 -1.54 0.78 -14.12
C LEU A 187 -1.52 1.61 -12.83
N ALA A 188 -1.02 1.08 -11.71
CA ALA A 188 -1.01 1.71 -10.40
C ALA A 188 -0.32 3.10 -10.38
N PRO A 189 0.76 3.35 -11.15
CA PRO A 189 1.39 4.67 -11.22
C PRO A 189 0.55 5.77 -11.89
N PHE A 190 -0.56 5.41 -12.54
CA PHE A 190 -1.37 6.34 -13.33
C PHE A 190 -2.73 6.65 -12.71
N ASN A 191 -3.27 7.83 -13.03
CA ASN A 191 -4.59 8.26 -12.57
C ASN A 191 -5.71 7.58 -13.39
N ILE A 192 -5.86 6.28 -13.18
CA ILE A 192 -6.85 5.41 -13.82
C ILE A 192 -7.44 4.44 -12.79
N ASP A 193 -8.74 4.18 -12.93
CA ASP A 193 -9.44 3.13 -12.21
C ASP A 193 -9.49 1.86 -13.08
N VAL A 194 -8.81 0.81 -12.64
CA VAL A 194 -8.94 -0.53 -13.21
C VAL A 194 -10.09 -1.20 -12.48
N THR A 195 -11.15 -1.55 -13.20
CA THR A 195 -12.38 -2.03 -12.58
C THR A 195 -12.98 -3.24 -13.29
N THR A 196 -13.60 -4.12 -12.51
CA THR A 196 -14.47 -5.20 -12.99
C THR A 196 -15.96 -4.86 -12.84
N GLU A 197 -16.30 -3.67 -12.36
CA GLU A 197 -17.66 -3.15 -12.31
C GLU A 197 -17.95 -2.37 -13.59
N GLU A 198 -19.02 -2.72 -14.31
CA GLU A 198 -19.33 -2.05 -15.57
C GLU A 198 -19.63 -0.55 -15.35
N PRO A 199 -18.87 0.37 -15.99
CA PRO A 199 -19.12 1.80 -15.87
C PRO A 199 -20.47 2.20 -16.44
N ALA A 200 -21.13 3.15 -15.77
CA ALA A 200 -22.44 3.65 -16.18
C ALA A 200 -22.48 4.29 -17.59
N ALA A 201 -21.33 4.74 -18.11
CA ALA A 201 -21.22 5.30 -19.44
C ALA A 201 -19.80 5.11 -20.01
N PHE A 202 -19.73 4.79 -21.31
CA PHE A 202 -18.48 4.71 -22.06
C PHE A 202 -18.26 5.98 -22.86
N ASN A 203 -17.14 6.67 -22.59
CA ASN A 203 -16.74 7.91 -23.26
C ASN A 203 -15.26 7.86 -23.64
N ALA A 204 -14.66 9.00 -23.98
CA ALA A 204 -13.25 9.08 -24.38
C ALA A 204 -12.26 8.62 -23.29
N THR A 205 -12.61 8.70 -22.00
CA THR A 205 -11.77 8.29 -20.86
C THR A 205 -12.22 6.98 -20.21
N THR A 206 -13.10 6.22 -20.87
CA THR A 206 -13.59 4.93 -20.35
C THR A 206 -13.29 3.84 -21.35
N GLY A 207 -12.24 3.07 -21.07
CA GLY A 207 -11.75 1.94 -21.84
C GLY A 207 -12.53 0.66 -21.56
N ARG A 208 -12.46 -0.30 -22.48
CA ARG A 208 -12.96 -1.66 -22.29
C ARG A 208 -11.93 -2.64 -22.82
N VAL A 209 -11.43 -3.50 -21.94
CA VAL A 209 -10.68 -4.71 -22.31
C VAL A 209 -11.64 -5.87 -22.15
N LEU A 210 -11.97 -6.54 -23.25
CA LEU A 210 -12.92 -7.65 -23.29
C LEU A 210 -12.19 -8.97 -23.36
N VAL A 211 -12.26 -9.74 -22.28
CA VAL A 211 -11.70 -11.08 -22.16
C VAL A 211 -12.75 -12.09 -22.62
N THR A 212 -12.51 -12.75 -23.75
CA THR A 212 -13.50 -13.61 -24.40
C THR A 212 -12.84 -14.73 -25.21
N GLU A 213 -13.62 -15.58 -25.88
CA GLU A 213 -13.09 -16.55 -26.85
C GLU A 213 -12.90 -15.88 -28.21
N ASP A 214 -11.99 -16.41 -29.03
CA ASP A 214 -11.81 -15.98 -30.43
C ASP A 214 -12.95 -16.41 -31.40
N VAL A 215 -14.04 -16.91 -30.83
CA VAL A 215 -15.32 -17.22 -31.50
C VAL A 215 -16.51 -16.69 -30.70
N ASP A 216 -17.50 -16.17 -31.40
CA ASP A 216 -18.72 -15.63 -30.79
C ASP A 216 -19.70 -16.76 -30.36
N VAL A 217 -20.82 -16.41 -29.71
CA VAL A 217 -21.83 -17.41 -29.28
C VAL A 217 -22.44 -18.19 -30.45
N ASN A 218 -22.45 -17.62 -31.66
CA ASN A 218 -23.00 -18.22 -32.88
C ASN A 218 -21.96 -19.04 -33.66
N GLY A 219 -20.70 -19.09 -33.19
CA GLY A 219 -19.58 -19.73 -33.87
C GLY A 219 -18.99 -18.91 -35.02
N ALA A 220 -19.31 -17.61 -35.11
CA ALA A 220 -18.62 -16.69 -36.00
C ALA A 220 -17.23 -16.37 -35.45
N ALA A 221 -16.25 -16.23 -36.34
CA ALA A 221 -14.90 -15.83 -35.95
C ALA A 221 -14.90 -14.40 -35.40
N MET A 222 -14.25 -14.19 -34.25
CA MET A 222 -13.97 -12.85 -33.73
C MET A 222 -12.84 -12.19 -34.54
N PRO A 223 -12.68 -10.85 -34.47
CA PRO A 223 -11.62 -10.14 -35.18
C PRO A 223 -10.24 -10.79 -35.01
N ALA A 224 -9.56 -11.10 -36.12
CA ALA A 224 -8.23 -11.75 -36.08
C ALA A 224 -8.16 -13.03 -35.22
N GLN A 225 -9.15 -13.93 -35.37
CA GLN A 225 -9.16 -15.27 -34.78
C GLN A 225 -7.78 -15.97 -34.83
N GLY A 226 -7.40 -16.60 -33.70
CA GLY A 226 -6.09 -17.20 -33.49
C GLY A 226 -5.05 -16.29 -32.85
N ALA A 227 -5.33 -15.00 -32.67
CA ALA A 227 -4.49 -14.09 -31.89
C ALA A 227 -4.64 -14.30 -30.37
N GLY A 228 -3.69 -13.81 -29.59
CA GLY A 228 -3.81 -13.69 -28.13
C GLY A 228 -4.59 -12.44 -27.73
N GLY A 229 -4.37 -11.33 -28.44
CA GLY A 229 -5.13 -10.10 -28.30
C GLY A 229 -5.15 -9.28 -29.60
N VAL A 230 -6.05 -8.30 -29.63
CA VAL A 230 -6.31 -7.43 -30.77
C VAL A 230 -6.79 -6.06 -30.31
N ALA A 231 -6.07 -4.99 -30.67
CA ALA A 231 -6.41 -3.63 -30.25
C ALA A 231 -6.11 -2.57 -31.31
N TYR A 232 -7.02 -1.61 -31.47
CA TYR A 232 -6.76 -0.38 -32.23
C TYR A 232 -5.69 0.48 -31.52
N VAL A 233 -4.85 1.13 -32.31
CA VAL A 233 -3.69 1.87 -31.79
C VAL A 233 -4.00 3.35 -31.58
N ASP A 234 -3.62 3.90 -30.42
CA ASP A 234 -3.76 5.33 -30.09
C ASP A 234 -5.21 5.85 -30.17
N VAL A 235 -6.14 5.06 -29.64
CA VAL A 235 -7.58 5.39 -29.63
C VAL A 235 -8.09 5.85 -28.28
N PHE A 236 -7.43 5.53 -27.17
CA PHE A 236 -7.86 5.99 -25.85
C PHE A 236 -7.69 7.51 -25.72
N GLY A 237 -8.70 8.18 -25.15
CA GLY A 237 -8.75 9.63 -24.99
C GLY A 237 -9.36 10.38 -26.18
N ILE A 238 -9.64 9.73 -27.31
CA ILE A 238 -10.28 10.41 -28.46
C ILE A 238 -11.80 10.36 -28.37
N GLY A 239 -12.48 11.40 -28.85
CA GLY A 239 -13.96 11.49 -28.79
C GLY A 239 -14.71 10.37 -29.52
N SER A 240 -14.04 9.62 -30.39
CA SER A 240 -14.58 8.47 -31.12
C SER A 240 -14.11 7.11 -30.56
N TYR A 241 -13.54 7.04 -29.36
CA TYR A 241 -13.04 5.80 -28.75
C TYR A 241 -14.07 4.66 -28.81
N SER A 242 -15.35 4.94 -28.53
CA SER A 242 -16.43 3.94 -28.58
C SER A 242 -16.61 3.25 -29.95
N SER A 243 -16.14 3.86 -31.04
CA SER A 243 -16.14 3.24 -32.36
C SER A 243 -15.01 2.22 -32.57
N TYR A 244 -13.99 2.23 -31.71
CA TYR A 244 -12.82 1.35 -31.77
C TYR A 244 -12.78 0.35 -30.59
N SER A 245 -13.56 0.60 -29.55
CA SER A 245 -13.76 -0.31 -28.42
C SER A 245 -14.44 -1.62 -28.85
N PRO A 246 -14.17 -2.75 -28.17
CA PRO A 246 -13.18 -2.94 -27.10
C PRO A 246 -11.78 -3.30 -27.64
N ALA A 247 -10.77 -3.25 -26.77
CA ALA A 247 -9.57 -4.08 -26.91
C ALA A 247 -9.96 -5.55 -26.60
N LEU A 248 -9.58 -6.49 -27.46
CA LEU A 248 -10.04 -7.88 -27.40
C LEU A 248 -8.91 -8.77 -26.90
N VAL A 249 -9.19 -9.64 -25.93
CA VAL A 249 -8.23 -10.59 -25.37
C VAL A 249 -8.83 -11.99 -25.43
N TYR A 250 -8.19 -12.88 -26.16
CA TYR A 250 -8.69 -14.22 -26.44
C TYR A 250 -8.13 -15.25 -25.48
N PHE A 251 -8.81 -15.43 -24.35
CA PHE A 251 -8.31 -16.25 -23.24
C PHE A 251 -8.07 -17.72 -23.66
N ASN A 252 -8.84 -18.24 -24.61
CA ASN A 252 -8.72 -19.60 -25.11
C ASN A 252 -7.40 -19.84 -25.87
N ASN A 253 -6.78 -18.79 -26.43
CA ASN A 253 -5.45 -18.84 -27.04
C ASN A 253 -4.32 -18.57 -26.02
N LEU A 254 -4.66 -18.06 -24.84
CA LEU A 254 -3.74 -17.70 -23.76
C LEU A 254 -3.69 -18.78 -22.68
N GLY A 255 -3.37 -19.99 -23.11
CA GLY A 255 -3.25 -21.14 -22.23
C GLY A 255 -4.56 -21.63 -21.63
N GLY A 256 -5.67 -21.39 -22.31
CA GLY A 256 -7.01 -21.80 -21.83
C GLY A 256 -7.51 -20.97 -20.66
N GLY A 257 -7.16 -19.67 -20.62
CA GLY A 257 -7.56 -18.75 -19.56
C GLY A 257 -6.60 -18.72 -18.37
N GLN A 258 -5.31 -18.96 -18.60
CA GLN A 258 -4.36 -18.90 -17.50
C GLN A 258 -4.16 -17.43 -17.04
N PRO A 259 -4.39 -17.09 -15.74
CA PRO A 259 -4.45 -15.71 -15.26
C PRO A 259 -3.28 -14.82 -15.67
N THR A 260 -2.06 -15.31 -15.47
CA THR A 260 -0.84 -14.57 -15.83
C THR A 260 -0.78 -14.25 -17.32
N TYR A 261 -1.14 -15.17 -18.24
CA TYR A 261 -1.12 -14.84 -19.68
C TYR A 261 -2.24 -13.88 -20.08
N VAL A 262 -3.43 -14.04 -19.51
CA VAL A 262 -4.57 -13.17 -19.80
C VAL A 262 -4.27 -11.75 -19.30
N ALA A 263 -3.72 -11.60 -18.10
CA ALA A 263 -3.34 -10.30 -17.55
C ALA A 263 -2.27 -9.59 -18.39
N GLU A 264 -1.16 -10.26 -18.74
CA GLU A 264 -0.12 -9.66 -19.59
C GLU A 264 -0.72 -9.19 -20.92
N ALA A 265 -1.53 -10.03 -21.58
CA ALA A 265 -2.17 -9.67 -22.84
C ALA A 265 -3.14 -8.49 -22.64
N SER A 266 -3.93 -8.47 -21.56
CA SER A 266 -4.84 -7.36 -21.27
C SER A 266 -4.13 -6.02 -21.10
N SER A 267 -3.05 -5.96 -20.32
CA SER A 267 -2.24 -4.75 -20.17
C SER A 267 -1.59 -4.33 -21.49
N HIS A 268 -1.08 -5.30 -22.27
CA HIS A 268 -0.49 -5.11 -23.59
C HIS A 268 -1.48 -4.50 -24.60
N GLU A 269 -2.67 -5.08 -24.73
CA GLU A 269 -3.71 -4.59 -25.65
C GLU A 269 -4.22 -3.20 -25.26
N PHE A 270 -4.31 -2.93 -23.95
CA PHE A 270 -4.62 -1.58 -23.49
C PHE A 270 -3.47 -0.60 -23.76
N GLY A 271 -2.22 -1.06 -23.68
CA GLY A 271 -1.03 -0.33 -24.13
C GLY A 271 -1.13 0.12 -25.59
N HIS A 272 -1.62 -0.73 -26.49
CA HIS A 272 -1.91 -0.32 -27.88
C HIS A 272 -2.98 0.76 -27.96
N ASN A 273 -4.08 0.65 -27.21
CA ASN A 273 -5.08 1.72 -27.13
C ASN A 273 -4.46 3.06 -26.65
N LEU A 274 -3.44 3.00 -25.80
CA LEU A 274 -2.66 4.15 -25.33
C LEU A 274 -1.55 4.59 -26.30
N GLY A 275 -1.37 3.91 -27.43
CA GLY A 275 -0.46 4.31 -28.51
C GLY A 275 0.93 3.68 -28.41
N LEU A 276 1.11 2.65 -27.60
CA LEU A 276 2.34 1.87 -27.54
C LEU A 276 2.40 0.83 -28.67
N SER A 277 3.62 0.52 -29.07
CA SER A 277 3.95 -0.54 -30.03
C SER A 277 4.82 -1.57 -29.33
N HIS A 278 5.14 -2.68 -30.01
CA HIS A 278 5.86 -3.75 -29.34
C HIS A 278 7.28 -3.36 -28.93
N ASP A 279 7.67 -3.87 -27.77
CA ASP A 279 9.04 -3.94 -27.31
C ASP A 279 9.71 -5.18 -27.90
N GLY A 280 10.39 -4.99 -29.03
CA GLY A 280 11.01 -6.05 -29.81
C GLY A 280 12.54 -6.08 -29.75
N THR A 281 13.12 -7.10 -30.40
CA THR A 281 14.55 -7.35 -30.47
C THR A 281 15.03 -7.51 -31.91
N ASN A 282 16.31 -7.24 -32.18
CA ASN A 282 16.93 -7.56 -33.47
C ASN A 282 17.51 -8.99 -33.55
N ALA A 283 17.52 -9.72 -32.43
CA ALA A 283 18.21 -11.01 -32.30
C ALA A 283 17.29 -12.22 -32.50
N ASP A 284 16.01 -12.12 -32.13
CA ASP A 284 15.05 -13.24 -32.19
C ASP A 284 14.25 -13.26 -33.50
N GLY A 285 13.92 -14.46 -33.98
CA GLY A 285 13.42 -14.71 -35.33
C GLY A 285 12.09 -14.04 -35.72
N ASP A 286 11.33 -13.53 -34.76
CA ASP A 286 10.09 -12.76 -34.96
C ASP A 286 10.31 -11.23 -34.87
N GLY A 287 11.37 -10.81 -34.16
CA GLY A 287 11.80 -9.42 -34.02
C GLY A 287 10.83 -8.47 -33.31
N SER A 288 9.55 -8.78 -33.23
CA SER A 288 8.52 -7.87 -32.68
C SER A 288 8.41 -7.96 -31.17
N TYR A 289 8.68 -9.12 -30.57
CA TYR A 289 8.58 -9.31 -29.12
C TYR A 289 9.92 -9.69 -28.49
N TYR A 290 10.30 -8.98 -27.44
CA TYR A 290 11.37 -9.35 -26.55
C TYR A 290 10.82 -10.21 -25.41
N THR A 291 11.36 -11.41 -25.21
CA THR A 291 10.86 -12.38 -24.21
C THR A 291 11.42 -12.16 -22.81
N GLY A 292 12.18 -11.09 -22.59
CA GLY A 292 12.84 -10.82 -21.32
C GLY A 292 14.13 -11.60 -21.09
N HIS A 293 14.67 -11.45 -19.89
CA HIS A 293 15.90 -12.09 -19.42
C HIS A 293 15.88 -12.26 -17.89
N GLY A 294 17.02 -12.68 -17.33
CA GLY A 294 17.13 -12.96 -15.90
C GLY A 294 16.53 -14.31 -15.51
N SER A 295 16.46 -14.57 -14.21
CA SER A 295 15.98 -15.83 -13.65
C SER A 295 15.49 -15.65 -12.23
N GLY A 296 14.65 -16.57 -11.74
CA GLY A 296 14.13 -16.50 -10.37
C GLY A 296 13.13 -15.35 -10.21
N TYR A 297 13.03 -14.80 -9.00
CA TYR A 297 12.06 -13.74 -8.67
C TYR A 297 12.38 -12.38 -9.29
N VAL A 298 13.56 -12.23 -9.87
CA VAL A 298 14.04 -11.03 -10.57
C VAL A 298 14.17 -11.26 -12.08
N SER A 299 13.53 -12.31 -12.63
CA SER A 299 13.38 -12.41 -14.09
C SER A 299 12.46 -11.29 -14.57
N TRP A 300 12.86 -10.62 -15.66
CA TRP A 300 12.24 -9.36 -16.10
C TRP A 300 11.93 -9.40 -17.60
N ALA A 301 10.78 -8.82 -17.97
CA ALA A 301 10.40 -8.56 -19.35
C ALA A 301 9.53 -7.29 -19.46
N PRO A 302 9.55 -6.60 -20.61
CA PRO A 302 8.65 -5.49 -20.85
C PRO A 302 7.22 -5.96 -21.16
N ILE A 303 6.21 -5.21 -20.70
CA ILE A 303 4.78 -5.49 -20.93
C ILE A 303 4.44 -5.48 -22.43
N MET A 304 5.01 -4.53 -23.18
CA MET A 304 4.82 -4.47 -24.64
C MET A 304 5.68 -5.51 -25.40
N GLY A 305 6.42 -6.37 -24.69
CA GLY A 305 7.11 -7.54 -25.24
C GLY A 305 6.33 -8.83 -24.98
N ALA A 306 7.04 -9.90 -24.63
CA ALA A 306 6.46 -11.20 -24.30
C ALA A 306 6.78 -11.61 -22.85
N SER A 307 6.16 -10.92 -21.89
CA SER A 307 6.37 -11.03 -20.44
C SER A 307 5.77 -12.25 -19.76
N TYR A 308 5.13 -13.13 -20.52
CA TYR A 308 4.42 -14.32 -20.07
C TYR A 308 5.16 -15.25 -19.07
N TYR A 309 6.49 -15.20 -19.01
CA TYR A 309 7.34 -16.14 -18.27
C TYR A 309 8.21 -15.48 -17.19
N THR A 310 8.01 -14.20 -16.90
CA THR A 310 8.86 -13.46 -15.95
C THR A 310 8.13 -13.12 -14.67
N ASN A 311 8.90 -12.90 -13.60
CA ASN A 311 8.36 -12.51 -12.30
C ASN A 311 8.09 -11.03 -12.21
N VAL A 312 8.89 -10.25 -12.91
CA VAL A 312 8.82 -8.80 -12.99
C VAL A 312 8.44 -8.41 -14.40
N THR A 313 7.43 -7.56 -14.50
CA THR A 313 6.84 -7.08 -15.75
C THR A 313 6.69 -5.58 -15.63
N GLN A 314 7.21 -4.82 -16.59
CA GLN A 314 7.25 -3.36 -16.47
C GLN A 314 7.04 -2.70 -17.83
N TRP A 315 6.57 -1.44 -17.82
CA TRP A 315 6.65 -0.57 -18.98
C TRP A 315 8.12 -0.31 -19.37
N SER A 316 8.41 -0.04 -20.64
CA SER A 316 9.79 0.09 -21.11
C SER A 316 10.08 1.44 -21.74
N LYS A 317 11.37 1.64 -22.02
CA LYS A 317 11.84 2.61 -23.00
C LYS A 317 12.96 2.09 -23.88
N GLY A 318 13.02 0.76 -24.04
CA GLY A 318 14.04 0.10 -24.86
C GLY A 318 15.45 0.15 -24.26
N GLU A 319 15.58 0.11 -22.92
CA GLU A 319 16.91 0.08 -22.26
C GLU A 319 17.59 -1.30 -22.28
N TYR A 320 16.86 -2.34 -22.72
CA TYR A 320 17.42 -3.68 -22.81
C TYR A 320 18.39 -3.81 -23.99
N SER A 321 19.30 -4.75 -23.83
CA SER A 321 20.24 -5.10 -24.90
C SER A 321 19.45 -5.47 -26.15
N ASP A 322 19.86 -4.95 -27.31
CA ASP A 322 19.31 -5.22 -28.65
C ASP A 322 17.88 -4.77 -28.98
N ALA A 323 17.26 -3.97 -28.10
CA ALA A 323 15.98 -3.31 -28.33
C ALA A 323 15.89 -2.67 -29.73
N ASN A 324 14.77 -2.89 -30.42
CA ASN A 324 14.47 -2.25 -31.70
C ASN A 324 13.38 -1.17 -31.60
N GLN A 325 12.78 -1.03 -30.42
CA GLN A 325 11.85 0.03 -30.05
C GLN A 325 12.40 0.82 -28.84
N PHE A 326 12.17 2.13 -28.83
CA PHE A 326 12.61 3.11 -27.85
C PHE A 326 11.50 4.12 -27.49
N GLN A 327 10.23 3.70 -27.55
CA GLN A 327 9.10 4.51 -27.07
C GLN A 327 9.28 4.73 -25.57
N ASP A 328 9.14 5.97 -25.10
CA ASP A 328 9.08 6.22 -23.65
C ASP A 328 7.66 5.94 -23.18
N ASP A 329 7.40 4.69 -22.79
CA ASP A 329 6.06 4.20 -22.47
C ASP A 329 5.44 5.01 -21.32
N LEU A 330 6.21 5.27 -20.27
CA LEU A 330 5.76 6.05 -19.12
C LEU A 330 5.40 7.48 -19.52
N ALA A 331 6.14 8.11 -20.42
CA ALA A 331 5.78 9.42 -20.95
C ALA A 331 4.51 9.39 -21.81
N ILE A 332 4.33 8.36 -22.65
CA ILE A 332 3.14 8.22 -23.52
C ILE A 332 1.89 7.95 -22.68
N ILE A 333 1.95 7.00 -21.76
CA ILE A 333 0.83 6.65 -20.87
C ILE A 333 0.54 7.85 -19.96
N GLY A 334 1.55 8.43 -19.32
CA GLY A 334 1.41 9.60 -18.45
C GLY A 334 0.80 10.81 -19.15
N ALA A 335 1.05 11.01 -20.45
CA ALA A 335 0.43 12.08 -21.23
C ALA A 335 -1.08 11.87 -21.46
N LYS A 336 -1.56 10.62 -21.43
CA LYS A 336 -2.98 10.28 -21.61
C LYS A 336 -3.73 10.16 -20.28
N LEU A 337 -3.15 9.47 -19.32
CA LEU A 337 -3.80 9.13 -18.06
C LEU A 337 -3.48 10.13 -16.94
N GLY A 338 -2.31 10.76 -17.00
CA GLY A 338 -1.73 11.47 -15.85
C GLY A 338 -1.17 10.49 -14.81
N TYR A 339 -0.24 10.97 -13.99
CA TYR A 339 0.26 10.22 -12.84
C TYR A 339 -0.65 10.38 -11.64
N VAL A 340 -0.53 9.44 -10.72
CA VAL A 340 -1.15 9.52 -9.39
C VAL A 340 -0.55 10.69 -8.61
N ALA A 341 -1.33 11.22 -7.67
CA ALA A 341 -0.77 12.14 -6.69
C ALA A 341 0.05 11.33 -5.69
N ASP A 342 1.20 11.89 -5.30
CA ASP A 342 2.04 11.41 -4.21
C ASP A 342 1.18 11.19 -2.93
N ASP A 343 1.29 10.00 -2.36
CA ASP A 343 0.58 9.56 -1.16
C ASP A 343 1.43 9.64 0.12
N HIS A 344 2.76 9.69 0.01
CA HIS A 344 3.71 9.73 1.12
C HIS A 344 4.91 10.65 0.83
N GLY A 345 5.13 11.65 1.68
CA GLY A 345 6.13 12.66 1.36
C GLY A 345 7.59 12.15 1.28
N ASP A 346 8.33 12.67 0.31
CA ASP A 346 9.70 12.25 -0.10
C ASP A 346 10.84 12.61 0.85
N THR A 347 10.53 13.19 2.02
CA THR A 347 11.55 13.71 2.92
C THR A 347 11.22 13.42 4.37
N MET A 348 12.25 13.35 5.22
CA MET A 348 12.07 13.25 6.67
C MET A 348 11.18 14.36 7.27
N GLY A 349 11.07 15.52 6.62
CA GLY A 349 10.22 16.63 7.06
C GLY A 349 8.75 16.49 6.68
N THR A 350 8.44 15.66 5.68
CA THR A 350 7.10 15.36 5.17
C THR A 350 6.68 13.91 5.39
N ALA A 351 7.52 13.14 6.07
CA ALA A 351 7.34 11.71 6.30
C ALA A 351 5.99 11.38 6.96
N THR A 352 5.31 10.36 6.44
CA THR A 352 4.10 9.80 7.02
C THR A 352 4.44 9.03 8.30
N SER A 353 3.60 9.05 9.33
CA SER A 353 3.85 8.23 10.52
C SER A 353 3.57 6.75 10.22
N LEU A 354 4.54 5.87 10.52
CA LEU A 354 4.31 4.42 10.49
C LEU A 354 3.31 4.04 11.59
N VAL A 355 2.26 3.31 11.24
CA VAL A 355 1.19 2.93 12.17
C VAL A 355 1.52 1.57 12.77
N MET A 356 1.54 1.48 14.09
CA MET A 356 1.83 0.26 14.83
C MET A 356 0.87 0.08 16.01
N ASP A 357 0.65 -1.16 16.45
CA ASP A 357 -0.13 -1.45 17.66
C ASP A 357 0.67 -1.17 18.95
N ALA A 358 0.04 -1.32 20.11
CA ALA A 358 0.67 -1.08 21.41
C ALA A 358 1.83 -2.05 21.74
N SER A 359 1.94 -3.16 21.02
CA SER A 359 3.06 -4.10 21.13
C SER A 359 4.17 -3.81 20.11
N GLY A 360 3.99 -2.79 19.27
CA GLY A 360 4.93 -2.42 18.21
C GLY A 360 4.77 -3.25 16.94
N ASN A 361 3.68 -3.98 16.76
CA ASN A 361 3.45 -4.71 15.51
C ASN A 361 2.94 -3.76 14.43
N VAL A 362 3.56 -3.86 13.26
CA VAL A 362 3.18 -3.14 12.04
C VAL A 362 2.40 -4.13 11.17
N SER A 363 1.13 -3.84 11.00
CA SER A 363 0.21 -4.63 10.19
C SER A 363 -0.25 -3.81 8.99
N VAL A 364 -0.55 -4.49 7.89
CA VAL A 364 -1.01 -3.88 6.64
C VAL A 364 -2.09 -4.77 6.03
N SER A 365 -3.09 -4.15 5.41
CA SER A 365 -4.09 -4.86 4.60
C SER A 365 -3.68 -4.83 3.13
N ASN A 366 -4.07 -5.87 2.39
CA ASN A 366 -3.92 -5.93 0.93
C ASN A 366 -5.30 -6.02 0.27
N PRO A 367 -5.42 -5.84 -1.06
CA PRO A 367 -6.74 -5.77 -1.68
C PRO A 367 -7.52 -7.11 -1.63
N GLU A 368 -6.88 -8.26 -1.34
CA GLU A 368 -7.57 -9.52 -1.04
C GLU A 368 -8.35 -9.48 0.29
N THR A 369 -7.82 -8.77 1.28
CA THR A 369 -8.37 -8.70 2.64
C THR A 369 -9.12 -7.40 2.93
N ASP A 370 -8.89 -6.37 2.11
CA ASP A 370 -9.47 -5.03 2.22
C ASP A 370 -9.62 -4.38 0.82
N PRO A 371 -10.50 -4.93 -0.04
CA PRO A 371 -10.66 -4.47 -1.43
C PRO A 371 -11.19 -3.04 -1.56
N ASP A 372 -11.91 -2.54 -0.54
CA ASP A 372 -12.38 -1.15 -0.50
C ASP A 372 -11.30 -0.17 0.01
N ASN A 373 -10.11 -0.68 0.34
CA ASN A 373 -9.00 0.06 0.95
C ASN A 373 -9.43 0.91 2.17
N SER A 374 -10.22 0.30 3.06
CA SER A 374 -10.71 0.95 4.28
C SER A 374 -9.62 1.17 5.34
N GLN A 375 -8.49 0.47 5.22
CA GLN A 375 -7.32 0.55 6.08
C GLN A 375 -6.08 0.98 5.25
N PRO A 376 -5.91 2.28 4.99
CA PRO A 376 -4.85 2.79 4.10
C PRO A 376 -3.45 2.86 4.74
N ALA A 377 -3.30 2.44 6.00
CA ALA A 377 -2.04 2.56 6.71
C ALA A 377 -0.99 1.58 6.19
N ASN A 378 0.29 1.99 6.25
CA ASN A 378 1.47 1.17 6.01
C ASN A 378 1.56 0.55 4.60
N LYS A 379 1.03 1.23 3.59
CA LYS A 379 1.12 0.87 2.16
C LYS A 379 1.03 2.13 1.33
N GLY A 380 1.58 2.10 0.13
CA GLY A 380 1.59 3.24 -0.78
C GLY A 380 1.93 2.83 -2.20
N ILE A 381 2.13 3.81 -3.07
CA ILE A 381 2.46 3.64 -4.48
C ILE A 381 3.70 4.47 -4.80
N ILE A 382 4.76 3.82 -5.27
CA ILE A 382 5.85 4.52 -5.95
C ILE A 382 5.35 4.86 -7.36
N GLY A 383 4.86 6.09 -7.54
CA GLY A 383 4.13 6.54 -8.72
C GLY A 383 5.00 7.14 -9.82
N THR A 384 6.21 7.59 -9.52
CA THR A 384 7.16 8.08 -10.53
C THR A 384 8.58 7.63 -10.21
N ARG A 385 9.49 7.71 -11.19
CA ARG A 385 10.91 7.35 -10.98
C ARG A 385 11.62 8.16 -9.88
N SER A 386 11.15 9.38 -9.60
CA SER A 386 11.72 10.22 -8.54
C SER A 386 10.92 10.16 -7.25
N ASP A 387 9.89 9.33 -7.22
CA ASP A 387 9.00 9.16 -6.08
C ASP A 387 9.67 8.27 -5.05
N VAL A 388 9.66 8.72 -3.80
CA VAL A 388 10.34 8.04 -2.70
C VAL A 388 9.44 8.24 -1.50
N ASP A 389 9.13 7.16 -0.79
CA ASP A 389 8.19 7.27 0.33
C ASP A 389 8.92 7.19 1.65
N VAL A 390 8.68 8.16 2.54
CA VAL A 390 9.33 8.20 3.85
C VAL A 390 8.32 8.01 4.98
N PHE A 391 8.53 6.98 5.79
CA PHE A 391 7.80 6.73 7.03
C PHE A 391 8.63 7.10 8.24
N SER A 392 8.06 7.82 9.20
CA SER A 392 8.67 8.09 10.50
C SER A 392 8.22 7.08 11.55
N LEU A 393 9.16 6.64 12.40
CA LEU A 393 8.90 5.71 13.50
C LEU A 393 9.69 6.11 14.74
N ASP A 394 9.03 6.05 15.90
CA ASP A 394 9.68 6.23 17.19
C ASP A 394 9.97 4.84 17.77
N VAL A 395 11.24 4.59 18.07
CA VAL A 395 11.73 3.28 18.49
C VAL A 395 12.27 3.40 19.92
N ALA A 396 12.00 2.41 20.76
CA ALA A 396 12.69 2.24 22.04
C ALA A 396 14.08 1.62 21.83
N ASP A 397 14.82 1.38 22.92
CA ASP A 397 16.08 0.64 22.81
C ASP A 397 15.78 -0.82 22.44
N GLY A 398 16.08 -1.23 21.21
CA GLY A 398 15.70 -2.55 20.72
C GLY A 398 15.68 -2.73 19.21
N ALA A 399 14.98 -3.77 18.77
CA ALA A 399 14.96 -4.20 17.39
C ALA A 399 13.94 -3.42 16.55
N VAL A 400 14.33 -3.12 15.30
CA VAL A 400 13.44 -2.78 14.18
C VAL A 400 13.53 -3.95 13.21
N SER A 401 12.39 -4.50 12.82
CA SER A 401 12.27 -5.60 11.87
C SER A 401 11.10 -5.32 10.94
N LEU A 402 11.36 -4.70 9.79
CA LEU A 402 10.33 -4.30 8.83
C LEU A 402 10.57 -4.98 7.50
N THR A 403 9.50 -5.42 6.85
CA THR A 403 9.50 -5.94 5.49
C THR A 403 8.58 -5.08 4.63
N VAL A 404 9.10 -4.63 3.49
CA VAL A 404 8.37 -3.92 2.45
C VAL A 404 8.17 -4.90 1.30
N THR A 405 6.93 -5.32 1.10
CA THR A 405 6.56 -6.30 0.07
C THR A 405 5.83 -5.59 -1.06
N PRO A 406 6.23 -5.74 -2.34
CA PRO A 406 5.46 -5.21 -3.45
C PRO A 406 4.18 -6.02 -3.69
N ALA A 407 3.36 -5.62 -4.66
CA ALA A 407 1.98 -6.08 -4.84
C ALA A 407 1.74 -7.60 -4.90
N TRP A 408 2.76 -8.42 -5.16
CA TRP A 408 2.59 -9.87 -5.25
C TRP A 408 2.12 -10.54 -3.95
N ASP A 409 2.25 -9.89 -2.78
CA ASP A 409 1.65 -10.37 -1.52
C ASP A 409 0.13 -10.55 -1.63
N ALA A 410 -0.52 -9.74 -2.47
CA ALA A 410 -1.94 -9.84 -2.74
C ALA A 410 -2.30 -11.05 -3.62
N PHE A 411 -1.46 -11.51 -4.55
CA PHE A 411 -1.90 -12.48 -5.55
C PHE A 411 -0.97 -13.69 -5.78
N THR A 412 -0.09 -14.04 -4.84
CA THR A 412 0.84 -15.16 -5.04
C THR A 412 0.21 -16.55 -4.90
N ARG A 413 -0.09 -17.18 -6.05
CA ARG A 413 -0.41 -18.61 -6.16
C ARG A 413 0.60 -19.44 -6.95
N SER A 414 1.61 -18.79 -7.53
CA SER A 414 2.57 -19.36 -8.47
C SER A 414 3.97 -18.74 -8.30
N SER A 415 4.93 -19.23 -9.08
CA SER A 415 6.30 -18.69 -9.14
C SER A 415 6.48 -17.50 -10.09
N LEU A 416 5.39 -16.95 -10.65
CA LEU A 416 5.39 -15.80 -11.58
C LEU A 416 4.56 -14.65 -10.99
N ARG A 417 5.25 -13.83 -10.20
CA ARG A 417 4.68 -12.83 -9.32
C ARG A 417 4.01 -11.66 -10.04
N GLY A 418 4.35 -11.32 -11.28
CA GLY A 418 3.77 -10.17 -12.00
C GLY A 418 3.78 -8.86 -11.21
N ALA A 419 4.80 -8.66 -10.38
CA ALA A 419 4.97 -7.42 -9.64
C ALA A 419 5.86 -6.49 -10.44
N ASN A 420 5.63 -5.18 -10.29
CA ASN A 420 6.31 -4.19 -11.10
C ASN A 420 7.41 -3.52 -10.29
N LEU A 421 7.14 -3.26 -9.01
CA LEU A 421 8.08 -2.64 -8.10
C LEU A 421 9.16 -3.63 -7.61
N ASP A 422 10.43 -3.22 -7.77
CA ASP A 422 11.61 -3.80 -7.14
C ASP A 422 12.13 -2.83 -6.06
N VAL A 423 12.01 -3.24 -4.79
CA VAL A 423 12.09 -2.34 -3.65
C VAL A 423 13.52 -2.20 -3.12
N GLU A 424 13.97 -0.96 -2.95
CA GLU A 424 15.00 -0.62 -1.97
C GLU A 424 14.34 -0.05 -0.71
N ALA A 425 14.81 -0.49 0.46
CA ALA A 425 14.45 0.10 1.74
C ALA A 425 15.68 0.60 2.49
N LEU A 426 15.61 1.81 3.05
CA LEU A 426 16.64 2.39 3.91
C LEU A 426 16.07 2.74 5.27
N LEU A 427 16.79 2.41 6.34
CA LEU A 427 16.54 2.91 7.69
C LEU A 427 17.53 4.03 8.00
N LEU A 428 17.02 5.23 8.26
CA LEU A 428 17.78 6.43 8.55
C LEU A 428 17.55 6.88 10.01
N ASP A 429 18.58 7.45 10.64
CA ASP A 429 18.45 8.08 11.95
C ASP A 429 17.83 9.48 11.88
N ALA A 430 17.61 10.12 13.03
CA ALA A 430 17.05 11.47 13.12
C ALA A 430 17.85 12.58 12.39
N ASN A 431 19.11 12.31 12.03
CA ASN A 431 19.98 13.24 11.28
C ASN A 431 20.08 12.88 9.79
N GLY A 432 19.37 11.83 9.34
CA GLY A 432 19.46 11.28 7.98
C GLY A 432 20.69 10.41 7.73
N ALA A 433 21.37 9.94 8.78
CA ALA A 433 22.47 9.00 8.62
C ALA A 433 21.91 7.58 8.42
N LEU A 434 22.48 6.86 7.44
CA LEU A 434 22.10 5.48 7.14
C LEU A 434 22.42 4.55 8.32
N VAL A 435 21.42 3.83 8.79
CA VAL A 435 21.49 2.82 9.86
C VAL A 435 21.53 1.41 9.28
N ALA A 436 20.61 1.12 8.35
CA ALA A 436 20.53 -0.15 7.64
C ALA A 436 19.93 0.07 6.24
N SER A 437 20.22 -0.81 5.30
CA SER A 437 19.61 -0.83 3.97
C SER A 437 19.29 -2.26 3.54
N ALA A 438 18.33 -2.41 2.63
CA ALA A 438 17.97 -3.66 2.00
C ALA A 438 17.62 -3.40 0.52
N GLU A 439 18.40 -4.02 -0.36
CA GLU A 439 18.23 -4.05 -1.82
C GLU A 439 18.60 -5.47 -2.29
N PRO A 440 17.67 -6.45 -2.21
CA PRO A 440 17.99 -7.82 -2.56
C PRO A 440 18.26 -8.01 -4.06
N VAL A 441 19.25 -8.85 -4.39
CA VAL A 441 19.64 -9.11 -5.79
C VAL A 441 18.84 -10.23 -6.44
N ASP A 442 18.10 -11.00 -5.65
CA ASP A 442 17.42 -12.23 -6.05
C ASP A 442 15.93 -12.26 -5.66
N ASP A 443 15.42 -11.16 -5.11
CA ASP A 443 14.02 -10.95 -4.74
C ASP A 443 13.66 -9.46 -4.88
N THR A 444 12.38 -9.13 -4.92
CA THR A 444 11.85 -7.77 -5.10
C THR A 444 11.29 -7.14 -3.82
N PHE A 445 11.15 -7.91 -2.73
CA PHE A 445 10.84 -7.34 -1.40
C PHE A 445 12.12 -6.88 -0.71
N ALA A 446 12.01 -5.92 0.21
CA ALA A 446 13.13 -5.48 1.05
C ALA A 446 12.84 -5.70 2.53
N SER A 447 13.79 -6.29 3.27
CA SER A 447 13.67 -6.48 4.73
C SER A 447 14.78 -5.79 5.51
N ILE A 448 14.39 -4.85 6.36
CA ILE A 448 15.25 -4.17 7.32
C ILE A 448 15.24 -4.94 8.64
N SER A 449 16.42 -5.26 9.16
CA SER A 449 16.60 -5.74 10.53
C SER A 449 17.78 -5.05 11.20
N ALA A 450 17.52 -4.31 12.27
CA ALA A 450 18.55 -3.58 13.01
C ALA A 450 18.22 -3.53 14.51
N ASN A 451 19.23 -3.49 15.38
CA ASN A 451 19.06 -3.07 16.77
C ASN A 451 19.54 -1.63 16.90
N VAL A 452 18.68 -0.77 17.43
CA VAL A 452 18.91 0.67 17.48
C VAL A 452 18.63 1.21 18.87
N SER A 453 19.28 2.32 19.23
CA SER A 453 18.99 3.02 20.48
C SER A 453 17.65 3.75 20.39
N ALA A 454 17.03 3.98 21.53
CA ALA A 454 15.79 4.75 21.61
C ALA A 454 15.92 6.10 20.88
N GLY A 455 14.96 6.41 20.00
CA GLY A 455 14.97 7.62 19.19
C GLY A 455 14.02 7.54 17.99
N ARG A 456 14.02 8.62 17.22
CA ARG A 456 13.27 8.70 15.96
C ARG A 456 14.11 8.20 14.80
N TYR A 457 13.49 7.39 13.95
CA TYR A 457 14.06 6.87 12.71
C TYR A 457 13.10 7.09 11.55
N TYR A 458 13.61 6.88 10.35
CA TYR A 458 12.86 6.99 9.11
C TYR A 458 13.10 5.77 8.24
N LEU A 459 12.03 5.12 7.78
CA LEU A 459 12.07 4.12 6.72
C LEU A 459 11.82 4.84 5.41
N GLN A 460 12.79 4.83 4.51
CA GLN A 460 12.66 5.32 3.13
C GLN A 460 12.47 4.13 2.19
N ILE A 461 11.56 4.24 1.23
CA ILE A 461 11.22 3.21 0.25
C ILE A 461 11.38 3.81 -1.15
N ASP A 462 12.08 3.11 -2.03
CA ASP A 462 12.37 3.54 -3.41
C ASP A 462 12.26 2.34 -4.37
N GLY A 463 12.07 2.62 -5.66
CA GLY A 463 12.05 1.64 -6.75
C GLY A 463 13.32 1.67 -7.59
N VAL A 464 14.11 0.60 -7.57
CA VAL A 464 15.51 0.65 -8.09
C VAL A 464 15.83 -0.29 -9.28
N GLY A 465 15.10 -1.40 -9.42
CA GLY A 465 15.44 -2.49 -10.35
C GLY A 465 16.76 -3.21 -10.03
N ASN A 466 17.14 -4.23 -10.82
CA ASN A 466 18.25 -5.13 -10.46
C ASN A 466 19.43 -5.16 -11.45
N SER A 467 19.32 -4.54 -12.63
CA SER A 467 20.33 -4.68 -13.69
C SER A 467 20.43 -3.45 -14.58
N VAL A 468 21.02 -2.39 -14.03
CA VAL A 468 21.30 -1.14 -14.74
C VAL A 468 22.10 -1.41 -16.01
N GLY A 469 21.53 -1.04 -17.16
CA GLY A 469 22.13 -1.20 -18.49
C GLY A 469 21.75 -2.49 -19.23
N GLN A 470 20.85 -3.31 -18.68
CA GLN A 470 20.26 -4.47 -19.38
C GLN A 470 18.73 -4.38 -19.54
N GLY A 471 18.12 -3.24 -19.20
CA GLY A 471 16.69 -2.98 -19.39
C GLY A 471 15.85 -3.09 -18.12
N TYR A 472 16.36 -3.74 -17.08
CA TYR A 472 15.75 -3.78 -15.76
C TYR A 472 16.39 -2.72 -14.84
N SER A 473 16.02 -1.46 -15.08
CA SER A 473 16.48 -0.28 -14.32
C SER A 473 15.37 0.22 -13.38
N ASP A 474 15.66 1.31 -12.67
CA ASP A 474 14.71 2.10 -11.88
C ASP A 474 13.63 2.79 -12.72
N TYR A 475 13.73 2.78 -14.06
CA TYR A 475 12.83 3.53 -14.93
C TYR A 475 11.34 3.25 -14.68
N ALA A 476 10.96 1.97 -14.61
CA ALA A 476 9.59 1.52 -14.44
C ALA A 476 9.44 0.57 -13.24
N SER A 477 10.37 0.65 -12.29
CA SER A 477 10.25 0.01 -10.99
C SER A 477 9.27 0.80 -10.12
N LEU A 478 8.00 0.78 -10.50
CA LEU A 478 6.90 1.57 -9.96
C LEU A 478 5.75 0.61 -9.62
N GLY A 479 4.96 0.92 -8.60
CA GLY A 479 3.85 0.05 -8.19
C GLY A 479 3.50 0.16 -6.72
N GLU A 480 2.57 -0.70 -6.28
CA GLU A 480 2.13 -0.76 -4.89
C GLU A 480 3.15 -1.49 -3.99
N TYR A 481 3.26 -1.05 -2.74
CA TYR A 481 3.98 -1.76 -1.68
C TYR A 481 3.22 -1.79 -0.35
N PHE A 482 3.60 -2.76 0.48
CA PHE A 482 2.96 -3.08 1.76
C PHE A 482 4.04 -3.25 2.83
N VAL A 483 3.97 -2.46 3.90
CA VAL A 483 4.93 -2.46 5.01
C VAL A 483 4.37 -3.25 6.20
N SER A 484 5.09 -4.27 6.63
CA SER A 484 4.73 -5.09 7.80
C SER A 484 5.94 -5.36 8.68
N GLY A 485 5.72 -5.83 9.92
CA GLY A 485 6.79 -6.28 10.80
C GLY A 485 6.61 -5.83 12.24
N SER A 486 7.70 -5.47 12.91
CA SER A 486 7.68 -4.99 14.28
C SER A 486 8.76 -3.97 14.59
N VAL A 487 8.44 -3.10 15.53
CA VAL A 487 9.29 -2.02 16.04
C VAL A 487 9.32 -2.15 17.56
N ALA A 488 10.50 -2.12 18.17
CA ALA A 488 10.61 -2.09 19.62
C ALA A 488 9.93 -0.83 20.17
N VAL A 489 8.89 -1.01 20.95
CA VAL A 489 8.18 0.07 21.64
C VAL A 489 8.50 0.05 23.13
N SER A 490 8.50 1.23 23.75
CA SER A 490 8.56 1.31 25.20
C SER A 490 7.21 0.83 25.73
N GLN A 491 7.20 -0.32 26.40
CA GLN A 491 5.99 -0.84 27.03
C GLN A 491 5.47 0.22 28.01
N THR A 492 4.28 0.79 27.76
CA THR A 492 3.62 1.63 28.75
C THR A 492 3.06 0.72 29.84
N THR A 493 3.19 1.12 31.10
CA THR A 493 2.69 0.31 32.23
C THR A 493 1.18 0.12 32.12
N PHE A 494 0.47 1.14 31.65
CA PHE A 494 -0.97 1.11 31.39
C PHE A 494 -1.25 1.37 29.91
N SER A 495 -2.10 0.53 29.32
CA SER A 495 -2.42 0.57 27.88
C SER A 495 -3.32 1.75 27.46
N ASP A 496 -4.03 2.36 28.40
CA ASP A 496 -4.85 3.57 28.22
C ASP A 496 -4.12 4.86 28.64
N VAL A 497 -2.82 4.79 28.90
CA VAL A 497 -1.98 5.94 29.22
C VAL A 497 -0.76 5.93 28.28
N PRO A 498 -0.91 6.41 27.02
CA PRO A 498 0.23 6.53 26.11
C PRO A 498 1.26 7.53 26.66
N ALA A 499 2.52 7.42 26.24
CA ALA A 499 3.60 8.33 26.67
C ALA A 499 3.31 9.82 26.38
N SER A 500 2.43 10.10 25.41
CA SER A 500 1.98 11.46 25.08
C SER A 500 0.82 11.98 25.95
N TYR A 501 0.27 11.17 26.85
CA TYR A 501 -0.82 11.56 27.73
C TYR A 501 -0.32 12.59 28.76
N TRP A 502 -1.09 13.65 29.02
CA TRP A 502 -0.63 14.82 29.76
C TRP A 502 -0.19 14.54 31.21
N ALA A 503 -0.72 13.47 31.83
CA ALA A 503 -0.35 13.02 33.17
C ALA A 503 0.48 11.72 33.17
N TYR A 504 1.06 11.33 32.02
CA TYR A 504 1.83 10.09 31.88
C TYR A 504 2.91 9.96 32.95
N ASP A 505 3.78 10.98 33.09
CA ASP A 505 4.88 10.95 34.05
C ASP A 505 4.38 10.81 35.50
N ASP A 506 3.33 11.53 35.89
CA ASP A 506 2.76 11.45 37.23
C ASP A 506 2.15 10.07 37.52
N ILE A 507 1.50 9.47 36.52
CA ILE A 507 0.89 8.15 36.62
C ILE A 507 1.96 7.06 36.75
N GLU A 508 3.03 7.13 35.97
CA GLU A 508 4.17 6.21 36.06
C GLU A 508 4.88 6.35 37.42
N ILE A 509 5.05 7.58 37.93
CA ILE A 509 5.58 7.81 39.29
C ILE A 509 4.75 7.11 40.36
N LEU A 510 3.41 7.17 40.26
CA LEU A 510 2.51 6.48 41.18
C LEU A 510 2.63 4.96 41.08
N ASN A 511 2.78 4.42 39.87
CA ASN A 511 2.99 2.99 39.66
C ASN A 511 4.34 2.51 40.22
N ASP A 512 5.41 3.23 39.93
CA ASP A 512 6.77 2.93 40.42
C ASP A 512 6.83 2.92 41.96
N ARG A 513 6.06 3.81 42.59
CA ARG A 513 5.93 3.88 44.05
C ARG A 513 4.91 2.89 44.61
N SER A 514 4.32 2.04 43.77
CA SER A 514 3.30 1.04 44.11
C SER A 514 2.06 1.64 44.79
N ILE A 515 1.71 2.88 44.46
CA ILE A 515 0.52 3.56 44.98
C ILE A 515 -0.73 3.05 44.25
N THR A 516 -0.62 2.86 42.94
CA THR A 516 -1.66 2.36 42.05
C THR A 516 -1.21 1.09 41.35
N THR A 517 -2.16 0.20 41.05
CA THR A 517 -2.00 -0.92 40.11
C THR A 517 -2.95 -0.79 38.92
N GLY A 518 -3.48 0.43 38.71
CA GLY A 518 -4.53 0.70 37.74
C GLY A 518 -5.93 0.32 38.24
N CYS A 519 -6.90 0.32 37.32
CA CYS A 519 -8.29 -0.07 37.55
C CYS A 519 -8.57 -1.53 37.15
N GLY A 520 -7.54 -2.26 36.69
CA GLY A 520 -7.63 -3.67 36.27
C GLY A 520 -7.31 -3.85 34.78
N MET A 521 -7.05 -5.09 34.36
CA MET A 521 -6.79 -5.47 32.95
C MET A 521 -5.67 -4.69 32.24
N GLY A 522 -4.68 -4.16 32.98
CA GLY A 522 -3.61 -3.35 32.40
C GLY A 522 -4.04 -1.92 32.02
N LEU A 523 -5.11 -1.42 32.63
CA LEU A 523 -5.63 -0.05 32.45
C LEU A 523 -5.45 0.78 33.73
N TYR A 524 -5.24 2.09 33.57
CA TYR A 524 -5.20 3.06 34.65
C TYR A 524 -6.57 3.72 34.91
N CYS A 525 -7.41 3.86 33.89
CA CYS A 525 -8.65 4.63 33.84
C CYS A 525 -8.44 6.12 34.18
N PRO A 526 -7.65 6.89 33.40
CA PRO A 526 -7.22 8.23 33.79
C PRO A 526 -8.37 9.25 33.93
N GLU A 527 -9.41 9.11 33.11
CA GLU A 527 -10.60 9.97 33.16
C GLU A 527 -11.66 9.49 34.17
N GLY A 528 -11.46 8.31 34.78
CA GLY A 528 -12.31 7.82 35.85
C GLY A 528 -12.24 8.75 37.06
N LEU A 529 -13.38 9.08 37.64
CA LEU A 529 -13.44 9.93 38.82
C LEU A 529 -13.15 9.11 40.09
N ILE A 530 -12.41 9.68 41.04
CA ILE A 530 -11.91 8.97 42.20
C ILE A 530 -12.91 8.96 43.36
N THR A 531 -13.19 7.76 43.87
CA THR A 531 -14.03 7.56 45.06
C THR A 531 -13.27 7.86 46.34
N ARG A 532 -14.01 8.13 47.42
CA ARG A 532 -13.45 8.29 48.77
C ARG A 532 -12.75 7.03 49.27
N ALA A 533 -13.21 5.84 48.88
CA ALA A 533 -12.56 4.58 49.19
C ALA A 533 -11.18 4.46 48.51
N GLU A 534 -11.09 4.76 47.22
CA GLU A 534 -9.81 4.77 46.49
C GLU A 534 -8.83 5.81 47.04
N MET A 535 -9.33 6.99 47.43
CA MET A 535 -8.50 8.02 48.06
C MET A 535 -7.85 7.53 49.36
N ALA A 536 -8.56 6.71 50.15
CA ALA A 536 -7.99 6.12 51.36
C ALA A 536 -6.78 5.25 51.02
N VAL A 537 -6.88 4.40 49.99
CA VAL A 537 -5.77 3.56 49.53
C VAL A 537 -4.61 4.41 49.04
N PHE A 538 -4.88 5.41 48.20
CA PHE A 538 -3.84 6.25 47.61
C PHE A 538 -3.05 7.02 48.68
N LEU A 539 -3.73 7.64 49.64
CA LEU A 539 -3.09 8.40 50.71
C LEU A 539 -2.32 7.52 51.68
N GLU A 540 -2.90 6.39 52.09
CA GLU A 540 -2.22 5.49 53.02
C GLU A 540 -0.94 4.91 52.40
N ARG A 541 -0.97 4.58 51.11
CA ARG A 541 0.24 4.17 50.38
C ARG A 541 1.21 5.33 50.14
N ALA A 542 0.72 6.54 49.91
CA ALA A 542 1.58 7.72 49.77
C ALA A 542 2.33 8.05 51.08
N VAL A 543 1.66 7.90 52.24
CA VAL A 543 2.21 8.24 53.56
C VAL A 543 3.06 7.11 54.13
N ASN A 544 2.60 5.86 54.03
CA ASN A 544 3.25 4.69 54.66
C ASN A 544 4.10 3.85 53.70
N GLY A 545 4.11 4.19 52.41
CA GLY A 545 4.81 3.49 51.32
C GLY A 545 3.92 2.50 50.57
N GLY A 546 4.22 2.25 49.28
CA GLY A 546 3.33 1.45 48.41
C GLY A 546 3.14 -0.02 48.81
N GLY A 547 4.10 -0.59 49.55
CA GLY A 547 3.98 -1.94 50.12
C GLY A 547 3.16 -2.01 51.41
N PHE A 548 2.66 -0.88 51.91
CA PHE A 548 1.86 -0.83 53.14
C PHE A 548 0.55 -1.60 52.98
N VAL A 549 0.19 -2.36 54.01
CA VAL A 549 -1.09 -3.05 54.13
C VAL A 549 -1.60 -2.77 55.55
N PRO A 550 -2.77 -2.12 55.71
CA PRO A 550 -3.32 -1.84 57.04
C PRO A 550 -3.79 -3.12 57.74
N ASP A 551 -3.84 -3.06 59.07
CA ASP A 551 -4.40 -4.13 59.90
C ASP A 551 -5.88 -4.38 59.55
N SER A 552 -6.38 -5.58 59.84
CA SER A 552 -7.76 -5.96 59.53
C SER A 552 -8.77 -5.02 60.19
N ALA A 553 -9.81 -4.64 59.42
CA ALA A 553 -10.86 -3.75 59.88
C ALA A 553 -11.67 -4.34 61.05
N SER A 554 -12.16 -3.48 61.94
CA SER A 554 -13.17 -3.86 62.93
C SER A 554 -14.59 -3.81 62.36
N GLY A 555 -14.81 -3.02 61.30
CA GLY A 555 -16.10 -2.79 60.65
C GLY A 555 -17.11 -2.05 61.52
N SER A 556 -16.61 -1.31 62.52
CA SER A 556 -17.45 -0.67 63.55
C SER A 556 -17.25 0.84 63.64
N LEU A 557 -16.36 1.42 62.84
CA LEU A 557 -16.04 2.85 62.90
C LEU A 557 -17.04 3.72 62.14
N PHE A 558 -17.47 3.27 60.95
CA PHE A 558 -18.48 3.93 60.13
C PHE A 558 -19.59 2.95 59.79
N SER A 559 -20.84 3.40 59.89
CA SER A 559 -22.03 2.55 59.70
C SER A 559 -22.19 2.04 58.26
N ASP A 560 -21.63 2.76 57.29
CA ASP A 560 -21.65 2.45 55.86
C ASP A 560 -20.37 1.78 55.35
N VAL A 561 -19.48 1.37 56.26
CA VAL A 561 -18.26 0.60 55.94
C VAL A 561 -18.27 -0.73 56.70
N PRO A 562 -18.98 -1.75 56.19
CA PRO A 562 -18.94 -3.10 56.73
C PRO A 562 -17.51 -3.68 56.76
N VAL A 563 -17.25 -4.62 57.68
CA VAL A 563 -15.92 -5.26 57.84
C VAL A 563 -15.42 -5.95 56.56
N ASP A 564 -16.32 -6.39 55.69
CA ASP A 564 -16.05 -7.06 54.43
C ASP A 564 -16.04 -6.11 53.22
N TYR A 565 -16.22 -4.79 53.42
CA TYR A 565 -16.02 -3.81 52.37
C TYR A 565 -14.53 -3.77 51.97
N TRP A 566 -14.26 -3.77 50.67
CA TRP A 566 -12.92 -3.98 50.12
C TRP A 566 -11.88 -2.97 50.64
N ALA A 567 -12.30 -1.74 50.93
CA ALA A 567 -11.44 -0.68 51.47
C ALA A 567 -11.58 -0.47 52.99
N ALA A 568 -12.30 -1.33 53.73
CA ALA A 568 -12.62 -1.11 55.14
C ALA A 568 -11.37 -0.85 55.99
N ALA A 569 -10.34 -1.70 55.85
CA ALA A 569 -9.08 -1.57 56.59
C ALA A 569 -8.34 -0.26 56.27
N TRP A 570 -8.38 0.17 55.00
CA TRP A 570 -7.77 1.41 54.54
C TRP A 570 -8.49 2.64 55.10
N ILE A 571 -9.82 2.62 55.09
CA ILE A 571 -10.66 3.70 55.61
C ILE A 571 -10.48 3.85 57.13
N GLU A 572 -10.47 2.73 57.87
CA GLU A 572 -10.25 2.76 59.32
C GLU A 572 -8.85 3.25 59.67
N LYS A 573 -7.84 2.86 58.90
CA LYS A 573 -6.47 3.36 59.06
C LYS A 573 -6.38 4.87 58.77
N LEU A 574 -7.01 5.35 57.70
CA LEU A 574 -7.08 6.77 57.35
C LEU A 574 -7.75 7.61 58.45
N ALA A 575 -8.78 7.06 59.09
CA ALA A 575 -9.44 7.68 60.23
C ALA A 575 -8.56 7.64 61.50
N SER A 576 -7.88 6.52 61.75
CA SER A 576 -6.91 6.39 62.86
C SER A 576 -5.74 7.37 62.74
N ASP A 577 -5.30 7.67 61.52
CA ASP A 577 -4.25 8.67 61.25
C ASP A 577 -4.79 10.11 61.30
N GLY A 578 -6.07 10.28 61.60
CA GLY A 578 -6.75 11.55 61.79
C GLY A 578 -6.89 12.37 60.50
N ILE A 579 -6.76 11.71 59.34
CA ILE A 579 -6.88 12.37 58.04
C ILE A 579 -8.36 12.64 57.73
N THR A 580 -9.24 11.69 58.05
CA THR A 580 -10.70 11.81 57.84
C THR A 580 -11.49 11.72 59.14
N GLY A 581 -12.64 12.40 59.18
CA GLY A 581 -13.67 12.22 60.22
C GLY A 581 -14.97 11.62 59.70
N GLY A 582 -15.02 11.19 58.43
CA GLY A 582 -16.26 10.80 57.75
C GLY A 582 -16.87 11.90 56.89
N CYS A 583 -17.98 11.61 56.23
CA CYS A 583 -18.81 12.58 55.51
C CYS A 583 -19.92 13.17 56.41
N ASP A 584 -20.30 12.46 57.46
CA ASP A 584 -21.17 12.91 58.53
C ASP A 584 -20.74 12.29 59.88
N ALA A 585 -21.63 12.32 60.89
CA ALA A 585 -21.32 11.81 62.23
C ALA A 585 -21.09 10.29 62.28
N ASP A 586 -21.75 9.52 61.42
CA ASP A 586 -21.78 8.04 61.48
C ASP A 586 -21.27 7.37 60.19
N ASN A 587 -21.10 8.10 59.08
CA ASN A 587 -20.78 7.55 57.76
C ASN A 587 -19.47 8.09 57.17
N TYR A 588 -18.81 7.26 56.36
CA TYR A 588 -17.63 7.64 55.57
C TYR A 588 -17.98 8.08 54.14
N CYS A 589 -19.07 7.56 53.57
CA CYS A 589 -19.48 7.69 52.17
C CYS A 589 -18.44 7.13 51.18
N PRO A 590 -18.07 5.84 51.25
CA PRO A 590 -16.92 5.29 50.52
C PRO A 590 -17.04 5.38 49.00
N ASP A 591 -18.23 5.18 48.44
CA ASP A 591 -18.47 5.17 46.99
C ASP A 591 -18.74 6.57 46.41
N SER A 592 -18.78 7.61 47.25
CA SER A 592 -18.95 8.98 46.76
C SER A 592 -17.67 9.49 46.12
N GLN A 593 -17.81 10.24 45.03
CA GLN A 593 -16.73 10.97 44.36
C GLN A 593 -16.14 12.03 45.29
N ILE A 594 -14.84 12.26 45.21
CA ILE A 594 -14.17 13.35 45.94
C ILE A 594 -14.22 14.64 45.15
N THR A 595 -14.62 15.73 45.83
CA THR A 595 -14.50 17.09 45.28
C THR A 595 -13.10 17.66 45.53
N ARG A 596 -12.69 18.63 44.70
CA ARG A 596 -11.39 19.32 44.83
C ARG A 596 -11.22 20.00 46.20
N GLY A 597 -12.29 20.54 46.78
CA GLY A 597 -12.27 21.12 48.12
C GLY A 597 -12.00 20.08 49.22
N GLN A 598 -12.61 18.90 49.11
CA GLN A 598 -12.35 17.77 50.02
C GLN A 598 -10.93 17.24 49.84
N MET A 599 -10.49 17.05 48.60
CA MET A 599 -9.13 16.62 48.27
C MET A 599 -8.06 17.51 48.93
N ALA A 600 -8.24 18.83 48.95
CA ALA A 600 -7.30 19.73 49.60
C ALA A 600 -7.11 19.45 51.11
N VAL A 601 -8.19 19.07 51.80
CA VAL A 601 -8.14 18.68 53.22
C VAL A 601 -7.38 17.36 53.36
N PHE A 602 -7.73 16.37 52.54
CA PHE A 602 -7.12 15.04 52.56
C PHE A 602 -5.60 15.10 52.34
N LEU A 603 -5.16 15.79 51.28
CA LEU A 603 -3.74 15.89 50.92
C LEU A 603 -2.92 16.57 52.01
N LEU A 604 -3.38 17.71 52.52
CA LEU A 604 -2.63 18.46 53.53
C LEU A 604 -2.61 17.76 54.88
N ARG A 605 -3.68 17.07 55.27
CA ARG A 605 -3.67 16.25 56.49
C ARG A 605 -2.81 15.00 56.34
N ALA A 606 -2.79 14.37 55.17
CA ALA A 606 -1.88 13.26 54.91
C ALA A 606 -0.42 13.71 54.97
N LYS A 607 -0.09 14.88 54.42
CA LYS A 607 1.27 15.44 54.40
C LYS A 607 1.76 15.91 55.78
N TYR A 608 0.92 16.59 56.56
CA TYR A 608 1.32 17.26 57.81
C TYR A 608 0.79 16.62 59.09
N GLY A 609 -0.10 15.63 58.98
CA GLY A 609 -0.72 14.90 60.09
C GLY A 609 -2.00 15.53 60.63
N ALA A 610 -2.66 14.79 61.53
CA ALA A 610 -3.99 15.08 62.08
C ALA A 610 -4.14 16.46 62.75
N SER A 611 -3.06 17.00 63.32
CA SER A 611 -3.08 18.27 64.06
C SER A 611 -2.87 19.50 63.17
N TYR A 612 -2.67 19.30 61.86
CA TYR A 612 -2.44 20.41 60.94
C TYR A 612 -3.68 21.29 60.80
N VAL A 613 -3.45 22.59 60.94
CA VAL A 613 -4.46 23.64 60.74
C VAL A 613 -3.83 24.68 59.80
N PRO A 614 -4.39 24.87 58.59
CA PRO A 614 -3.85 25.86 57.66
C PRO A 614 -4.04 27.29 58.18
N PRO A 615 -3.22 28.26 57.72
CA PRO A 615 -3.44 29.68 57.99
C PRO A 615 -4.85 30.14 57.58
N ALA A 616 -5.36 31.17 58.25
CA ALA A 616 -6.67 31.73 57.91
C ALA A 616 -6.71 32.20 56.45
N ALA A 617 -7.79 31.87 55.74
CA ALA A 617 -7.98 32.21 54.34
C ALA A 617 -8.05 33.73 54.14
N SER A 618 -7.38 34.22 53.10
CA SER A 618 -7.56 35.58 52.60
C SER A 618 -8.91 35.77 51.89
N GLY A 619 -9.41 34.70 51.26
CA GLY A 619 -10.60 34.71 50.39
C GLY A 619 -10.38 35.40 49.06
N THR A 620 -9.13 35.58 48.63
CA THR A 620 -8.77 36.41 47.46
C THR A 620 -7.97 35.68 46.40
N MET A 621 -7.50 34.47 46.67
CA MET A 621 -6.63 33.72 45.76
C MET A 621 -7.35 33.16 44.54
N PHE A 622 -8.60 32.71 44.72
CA PHE A 622 -9.45 32.20 43.67
C PHE A 622 -10.82 32.88 43.71
N SER A 623 -11.36 33.22 42.56
CA SER A 623 -12.58 34.02 42.45
C SER A 623 -13.83 33.26 42.93
N ASP A 624 -13.79 31.93 42.88
CA ASP A 624 -14.86 31.01 43.29
C ASP A 624 -14.65 30.40 44.69
N VAL A 625 -13.61 30.83 45.43
CA VAL A 625 -13.34 30.39 46.80
C VAL A 625 -13.34 31.60 47.73
N PRO A 626 -14.52 32.12 48.10
CA PRO A 626 -14.60 33.21 49.07
C PRO A 626 -14.08 32.74 50.44
N GLY A 627 -13.60 33.66 51.28
CA GLY A 627 -13.07 33.32 52.61
C GLY A 627 -14.08 32.64 53.55
N SER A 628 -15.37 32.69 53.22
CA SER A 628 -16.45 31.96 53.91
C SER A 628 -16.65 30.52 53.43
N TYR A 629 -16.02 30.10 52.33
CA TYR A 629 -16.10 28.71 51.86
C TYR A 629 -15.43 27.80 52.89
N TRP A 630 -16.08 26.67 53.20
CA TRP A 630 -15.70 25.82 54.34
C TRP A 630 -14.26 25.28 54.24
N ALA A 631 -13.76 25.07 53.01
CA ALA A 631 -12.39 24.61 52.76
C ALA A 631 -11.44 25.73 52.31
N ALA A 632 -11.82 27.01 52.38
CA ALA A 632 -11.03 28.12 51.81
C ALA A 632 -9.58 28.13 52.30
N ALA A 633 -9.36 27.92 53.60
CA ALA A 633 -8.02 27.90 54.19
C ALA A 633 -7.16 26.74 53.67
N TRP A 634 -7.79 25.58 53.43
CA TRP A 634 -7.12 24.39 52.89
C TRP A 634 -6.76 24.57 51.42
N VAL A 635 -7.68 25.12 50.63
CA VAL A 635 -7.46 25.43 49.22
C VAL A 635 -6.31 26.44 49.05
N GLU A 636 -6.33 27.53 49.81
CA GLU A 636 -5.26 28.53 49.76
C GLU A 636 -3.91 27.98 50.23
N ALA A 637 -3.89 27.13 51.26
CA ALA A 637 -2.66 26.46 51.70
C ALA A 637 -2.10 25.53 50.61
N LEU A 638 -2.96 24.74 49.96
CA LEU A 638 -2.56 23.83 48.88
C LEU A 638 -1.97 24.60 47.68
N ALA A 639 -2.60 25.71 47.30
CA ALA A 639 -2.12 26.57 46.22
C ALA A 639 -0.83 27.31 46.58
N ASN A 640 -0.67 27.76 47.83
CA ASN A 640 0.58 28.37 48.31
C ASN A 640 1.77 27.40 48.28
N GLU A 641 1.52 26.09 48.37
CA GLU A 641 2.55 25.05 48.21
C GLU A 641 2.86 24.71 46.76
N GLY A 642 2.20 25.36 45.79
CA GLY A 642 2.39 25.12 44.37
C GLY A 642 1.77 23.82 43.88
N VAL A 643 0.95 23.14 44.69
CA VAL A 643 0.31 21.87 44.32
C VAL A 643 -0.76 22.06 43.23
N THR A 644 -1.33 23.25 43.12
CA THR A 644 -2.41 23.57 42.18
C THR A 644 -2.41 25.04 41.80
N SER A 645 -2.61 25.32 40.51
CA SER A 645 -2.87 26.67 39.98
C SER A 645 -4.36 26.96 39.76
N GLY A 646 -5.24 26.05 40.17
CA GLY A 646 -6.68 26.11 39.91
C GLY A 646 -7.12 25.42 38.61
N CYS A 647 -8.37 25.65 38.21
CA CYS A 647 -9.00 25.04 37.03
C CYS A 647 -9.06 26.00 35.81
N GLY A 648 -8.36 27.14 35.88
CA GLY A 648 -8.39 28.19 34.85
C GLY A 648 -9.32 29.36 35.19
N GLY A 649 -9.17 30.47 34.47
CA GLY A 649 -10.01 31.66 34.65
C GLY A 649 -9.91 32.34 36.02
N GLY A 650 -8.86 32.04 36.81
CA GLY A 650 -8.71 32.52 38.19
C GLY A 650 -9.58 31.77 39.21
N ASN A 651 -10.06 30.57 38.86
CA ASN A 651 -10.92 29.73 39.70
C ASN A 651 -10.20 28.47 40.19
N PHE A 652 -10.66 27.90 41.31
CA PHE A 652 -10.20 26.62 41.84
C PHE A 652 -11.13 25.46 41.50
N CYS A 653 -12.41 25.72 41.24
CA CYS A 653 -13.50 24.75 41.05
C CYS A 653 -13.68 23.81 42.25
N PRO A 654 -13.96 24.31 43.47
CA PRO A 654 -13.88 23.52 44.70
C PRO A 654 -14.88 22.36 44.77
N ASP A 655 -16.02 22.47 44.08
CA ASP A 655 -17.08 21.46 44.09
C ASP A 655 -17.01 20.48 42.91
N ALA A 656 -16.04 20.66 41.99
CA ALA A 656 -15.82 19.71 40.90
C ALA A 656 -15.16 18.43 41.41
N GLU A 657 -15.57 17.30 40.85
CA GLU A 657 -15.02 15.97 41.15
C GLU A 657 -13.62 15.81 40.54
N VAL A 658 -12.78 14.99 41.16
CA VAL A 658 -11.37 14.81 40.76
C VAL A 658 -11.22 13.53 39.94
N SER A 659 -10.61 13.60 38.76
CA SER A 659 -10.24 12.41 37.98
C SER A 659 -9.00 11.72 38.56
N ARG A 660 -8.81 10.44 38.24
CA ARG A 660 -7.63 9.67 38.64
C ARG A 660 -6.34 10.31 38.11
N ALA A 661 -6.33 10.78 36.87
CA ALA A 661 -5.20 11.52 36.30
C ALA A 661 -4.88 12.81 37.07
N GLN A 662 -5.91 13.59 37.43
CA GLN A 662 -5.72 14.78 38.27
C GLN A 662 -5.18 14.41 39.66
N MET A 663 -5.68 13.33 40.26
CA MET A 663 -5.20 12.88 41.56
C MET A 663 -3.72 12.46 41.53
N ALA A 664 -3.26 11.82 40.45
CA ALA A 664 -1.84 11.48 40.28
C ALA A 664 -0.97 12.72 40.40
N VAL A 665 -1.29 13.76 39.63
CA VAL A 665 -0.58 15.06 39.64
C VAL A 665 -0.62 15.70 41.03
N PHE A 666 -1.78 15.67 41.70
CA PHE A 666 -1.89 16.25 43.04
C PHE A 666 -1.06 15.51 44.08
N LEU A 667 -0.97 14.17 44.01
CA LEU A 667 -0.14 13.39 44.92
C LEU A 667 1.35 13.66 44.67
N VAL A 668 1.80 13.62 43.42
CA VAL A 668 3.18 13.93 43.03
C VAL A 668 3.59 15.30 43.55
N ASN A 669 2.79 16.33 43.28
CA ASN A 669 3.09 17.68 43.73
C ASN A 669 3.03 17.83 45.26
N THR A 670 2.08 17.17 45.92
CA THR A 670 1.94 17.24 47.38
C THR A 670 3.17 16.66 48.09
N PHE A 671 3.65 15.50 47.65
CA PHE A 671 4.75 14.77 48.29
C PHE A 671 6.13 15.05 47.68
N GLY A 672 6.21 15.83 46.59
CA GLY A 672 7.46 16.30 45.98
C GLY A 672 8.27 15.18 45.35
N TRP A 673 7.61 14.35 44.54
CA TRP A 673 8.17 13.13 43.96
C TRP A 673 8.91 13.30 42.65
#